data_AF-A0A930B9U0-F1
#
_entry.id   AF-A0A930B9U0-F1
#
_cell.length_a   1.000
_cell.length_b   1.000
_cell.length_c   1.000
_cell.angle_alpha   90.00
_cell.angle_beta   90.00
_cell.angle_gamma   90.00
#
_symmetry.space_group_name_H-M   'P 1'
#
loop_
_entity.id
_entity.type
_entity.pdbx_description
1 polymer ?
#
loop_
_entity_poly.entity_id
_entity_poly.type
_entity_poly.pdbx_seq_one_letter_code
_entity_poly.pdbx_strand_id
1 'polypeptide(L)'
;DQFTASTIAIGNNATATENGDIVIGRQATSTVSKYHGEDGSGAVVMGSEAHSYGSRGDVVLGSGAEANIIRKGTTNPADAAGYSQSIAIGSMAKVYGTQAMAIGGDVKSIGHSSIAIGGNDVDLVKSDLQAAVPGFWAAGVQNKFERETAALYPGTTLGNAALSTSEYRSNTASIGAASIAMGAMTQSFGIGSTAIGVNSMSKGAASTSIGVIARSWGKNSLAIGSQAGAYGDKSTSLGDTNMVGFDMTDGTTSGAASSAVGTDNKVYGNNSYVIGGGNTIGSATITETTEANGDKIKKVTAGTVKGNTAGAFGYKNTVTTDNAYVVGNNSTASADGAMVLGSSASVTGKNGVALGNNTKVANENAVAIGNGSETAAAVATPSATINGVAHNFAGVNPASTVSVGKAGAERTITNVAAGRISATSTDAINGSQLYAVTSEVDKGVAYAGDVKAAAAAANKFTRKLGEQTNIVGGVTDTSKLTDGNIGVVSNGTDTLNIKLAKDVKVDSVTAGNTVINNNGLTVGGNTYVTNNGINANNAPITNVASGGTTDSNAANIGDVKKAAAGAKATVTGAKQATVTSTVDVADGHTDYVVSATKTTLAAEAGGKVSVTGGTEDANGVIAYTVGLDAATKTAINNIGGGTIAAGDNKTVTGDTVNTYLNNNYYDKPTMDTKLGDKANTNLDNITNAGKTVINDIAADAVKVVNGKNTTVTPGTENGANGTVKTYAVNVSGNLTGITSISNQKTAPSGTTTGAKITLGDTTNTVNVGGAQINNVADGQVAAGSKDAVNGGQLHDAKNEVINKGLRFDADNNSEKT
;
A
#
# COMPACT_ATOMS: atom_id res chain seq x y z
N ASP A 1 50.79 -20.60 97.21
CA ASP A 1 50.88 -21.96 96.65
C ASP A 1 50.16 -22.11 95.32
N GLN A 2 48.88 -21.76 95.18
CA GLN A 2 48.15 -22.07 93.93
C GLN A 2 48.66 -21.31 92.68
N PHE A 3 49.10 -20.06 92.82
CA PHE A 3 49.73 -19.28 91.73
C PHE A 3 51.02 -18.60 92.23
N THR A 4 52.19 -19.19 91.91
CA THR A 4 53.52 -18.65 92.26
C THR A 4 54.20 -18.06 91.04
N ALA A 5 54.08 -16.75 90.84
CA ALA A 5 54.84 -16.03 89.83
C ALA A 5 56.02 -15.27 90.48
N SER A 6 56.83 -14.60 89.67
CA SER A 6 57.93 -13.74 90.13
C SER A 6 57.73 -12.33 89.60
N THR A 7 57.56 -11.38 90.52
CA THR A 7 57.42 -9.96 90.20
C THR A 7 58.80 -9.33 89.95
N ILE A 8 58.92 -8.52 88.90
CA ILE A 8 60.16 -7.85 88.49
C ILE A 8 59.94 -6.33 88.48
N ALA A 9 60.78 -5.58 89.19
CA ALA A 9 60.80 -4.12 89.17
C ALA A 9 62.25 -3.63 88.96
N ILE A 10 62.54 -3.00 87.81
CA ILE A 10 63.89 -2.58 87.42
C ILE A 10 63.87 -1.14 86.91
N GLY A 11 64.30 -0.18 87.74
CA GLY A 11 64.48 1.21 87.33
C GLY A 11 64.36 2.20 88.50
N ASN A 12 64.76 3.45 88.25
CA ASN A 12 64.60 4.52 89.24
C ASN A 12 63.10 4.82 89.44
N ASN A 13 62.59 4.54 90.64
CA ASN A 13 61.17 4.63 91.00
C ASN A 13 60.24 3.76 90.13
N ALA A 14 60.71 2.56 89.74
CA ALA A 14 59.88 1.55 89.11
C ALA A 14 59.02 0.82 90.16
N THR A 15 57.72 0.71 89.93
CA THR A 15 56.77 0.10 90.87
C THR A 15 55.95 -1.01 90.22
N ALA A 16 56.32 -2.25 90.50
CA ALA A 16 55.45 -3.40 90.24
C ALA A 16 54.59 -3.65 91.49
N THR A 17 53.26 -3.62 91.35
CA THR A 17 52.34 -3.74 92.48
C THR A 17 51.88 -5.16 92.80
N GLU A 18 51.82 -6.06 91.81
CA GLU A 18 51.19 -7.38 91.99
C GLU A 18 52.09 -8.57 91.62
N ASN A 19 51.61 -9.78 91.93
CA ASN A 19 52.29 -11.05 91.69
C ASN A 19 52.42 -11.32 90.18
N GLY A 20 53.65 -11.42 89.67
CA GLY A 20 53.93 -11.72 88.26
C GLY A 20 53.96 -10.50 87.32
N ASP A 21 53.85 -9.27 87.84
CA ASP A 21 54.09 -8.05 87.05
C ASP A 21 55.59 -7.95 86.65
N ILE A 22 55.87 -7.45 85.45
CA ILE A 22 57.22 -7.15 84.93
C ILE A 22 57.30 -5.66 84.57
N VAL A 23 57.92 -4.87 85.42
CA VAL A 23 58.01 -3.40 85.31
C VAL A 23 59.47 -2.95 85.15
N ILE A 24 59.82 -2.37 83.99
CA ILE A 24 61.21 -1.99 83.65
C ILE A 24 61.26 -0.56 83.09
N GLY A 25 61.79 0.39 83.86
CA GLY A 25 61.99 1.77 83.41
C GLY A 25 61.98 2.81 84.54
N ARG A 26 62.43 4.03 84.25
CA ARG A 26 62.32 5.16 85.19
C ARG A 26 60.84 5.52 85.37
N GLN A 27 60.33 5.54 86.60
CA GLN A 27 58.94 5.87 86.92
C GLN A 27 57.89 5.00 86.19
N ALA A 28 58.26 3.78 85.80
CA ALA A 28 57.33 2.81 85.24
C ALA A 28 56.46 2.19 86.34
N THR A 29 55.16 1.98 86.11
CA THR A 29 54.25 1.42 87.14
C THR A 29 53.18 0.47 86.60
N SER A 30 52.87 -0.60 87.34
CA SER A 30 51.55 -1.26 87.31
C SER A 30 50.66 -0.72 88.43
N THR A 31 49.37 -1.08 88.42
CA THR A 31 48.42 -0.81 89.52
C THR A 31 47.85 -2.07 90.16
N VAL A 32 47.50 -1.94 91.44
CA VAL A 32 46.81 -2.97 92.22
C VAL A 32 45.49 -3.38 91.55
N SER A 33 45.21 -4.68 91.54
CA SER A 33 44.05 -5.30 90.91
C SER A 33 43.41 -6.32 91.85
N LYS A 34 42.23 -6.82 91.48
CA LYS A 34 41.65 -8.01 92.12
C LYS A 34 42.18 -9.29 91.46
N TYR A 35 42.72 -9.19 90.23
CA TYR A 35 42.90 -10.35 89.35
C TYR A 35 44.33 -10.60 88.84
N HIS A 36 45.38 -9.80 89.12
CA HIS A 36 46.74 -10.19 88.63
C HIS A 36 47.26 -11.46 89.32
N GLY A 37 46.72 -11.82 90.49
CA GLY A 37 46.98 -13.09 91.17
C GLY A 37 46.33 -14.33 90.55
N GLU A 38 45.52 -14.20 89.50
CA GLU A 38 44.89 -15.32 88.76
C GLU A 38 45.78 -15.78 87.58
N ASP A 39 45.59 -16.99 87.06
CA ASP A 39 46.37 -17.51 85.91
C ASP A 39 46.42 -16.54 84.72
N GLY A 40 47.63 -16.30 84.19
CA GLY A 40 47.87 -15.48 82.99
C GLY A 40 47.62 -13.98 83.15
N SER A 41 47.74 -13.42 84.37
CA SER A 41 47.15 -12.10 84.68
C SER A 41 48.12 -10.97 85.04
N GLY A 42 49.41 -11.22 85.21
CA GLY A 42 50.42 -10.18 85.48
C GLY A 42 50.64 -9.23 84.29
N ALA A 43 50.95 -7.96 84.56
CA ALA A 43 51.15 -6.93 83.56
C ALA A 43 52.63 -6.75 83.17
N VAL A 44 52.88 -6.44 81.89
CA VAL A 44 54.22 -6.10 81.36
C VAL A 44 54.26 -4.59 81.09
N VAL A 45 55.16 -3.86 81.74
CA VAL A 45 55.28 -2.39 81.65
C VAL A 45 56.74 -2.00 81.45
N MET A 46 57.12 -1.65 80.23
CA MET A 46 58.50 -1.37 79.85
C MET A 46 58.67 0.00 79.18
N GLY A 47 59.46 0.89 79.77
CA GLY A 47 59.72 2.24 79.26
C GLY A 47 59.78 3.28 80.37
N SER A 48 60.39 4.44 80.09
CA SER A 48 60.36 5.56 81.03
C SER A 48 58.95 6.15 81.11
N GLU A 49 58.41 6.33 82.31
CA GLU A 49 57.05 6.87 82.56
C GLU A 49 55.93 6.00 81.92
N ALA A 50 56.19 4.70 81.72
CA ALA A 50 55.20 3.75 81.23
C ALA A 50 54.24 3.33 82.35
N HIS A 51 52.92 3.33 82.12
CA HIS A 51 51.93 2.99 83.15
C HIS A 51 50.86 2.00 82.64
N SER A 52 50.67 0.90 83.36
CA SER A 52 49.45 0.09 83.28
C SER A 52 48.49 0.51 84.38
N TYR A 53 47.22 0.77 84.01
CA TYR A 53 46.08 0.90 84.91
C TYR A 53 45.12 -0.29 84.76
N GLY A 54 45.60 -1.41 84.22
CA GLY A 54 44.82 -2.61 83.93
C GLY A 54 44.39 -3.36 85.18
N SER A 55 43.62 -4.42 84.95
CA SER A 55 43.25 -5.39 85.97
C SER A 55 43.60 -6.84 85.59
N ARG A 56 44.07 -7.09 84.36
CA ARG A 56 44.60 -8.37 83.89
C ARG A 56 45.50 -8.20 82.66
N GLY A 57 46.71 -8.73 82.67
CA GLY A 57 47.46 -9.07 81.44
C GLY A 57 47.79 -7.90 80.49
N ASP A 58 47.99 -6.68 81.02
CA ASP A 58 48.35 -5.52 80.20
C ASP A 58 49.75 -5.65 79.56
N VAL A 59 49.91 -5.07 78.37
CA VAL A 59 51.23 -4.94 77.71
C VAL A 59 51.48 -3.49 77.34
N VAL A 60 52.36 -2.83 78.07
CA VAL A 60 52.76 -1.43 77.89
C VAL A 60 54.24 -1.39 77.53
N LEU A 61 54.60 -0.90 76.34
CA LEU A 61 55.98 -0.87 75.86
C LEU A 61 56.28 0.44 75.13
N GLY A 62 56.93 1.39 75.80
CA GLY A 62 57.32 2.68 75.23
C GLY A 62 57.46 3.78 76.27
N SER A 63 58.21 4.84 75.94
CA SER A 63 58.31 6.01 76.83
C SER A 63 56.95 6.69 76.93
N GLY A 64 56.45 6.91 78.14
CA GLY A 64 55.15 7.52 78.42
C GLY A 64 53.96 6.77 77.81
N ALA A 65 54.09 5.47 77.52
CA ALA A 65 52.96 4.64 77.09
C ALA A 65 52.00 4.39 78.26
N GLU A 66 50.69 4.43 78.04
CA GLU A 66 49.69 4.22 79.09
C GLU A 66 48.54 3.31 78.62
N ALA A 67 48.11 2.36 79.45
CA ALA A 67 47.01 1.44 79.16
C ALA A 67 45.88 1.44 80.21
N ASN A 68 44.63 1.23 79.76
CA ASN A 68 43.39 1.32 80.54
C ASN A 68 43.22 2.63 81.32
N ILE A 69 43.59 3.77 80.73
CA ILE A 69 43.60 5.09 81.39
C ILE A 69 42.25 5.47 82.01
N ILE A 70 41.12 4.88 81.59
CA ILE A 70 39.82 5.01 82.26
C ILE A 70 39.81 4.58 83.75
N ARG A 71 40.81 3.81 84.21
CA ARG A 71 41.03 3.38 85.60
C ARG A 71 42.15 4.16 86.32
N LYS A 72 42.71 5.20 85.69
CA LYS A 72 43.78 6.04 86.25
C LYS A 72 43.26 6.80 87.49
N GLY A 73 43.66 6.33 88.67
CA GLY A 73 43.19 6.84 89.96
C GLY A 73 42.45 5.82 90.84
N THR A 74 42.15 4.62 90.32
CA THR A 74 41.67 3.50 91.16
C THR A 74 42.76 3.11 92.17
N THR A 75 42.48 3.29 93.46
CA THR A 75 43.39 2.93 94.57
C THR A 75 42.92 1.70 95.36
N ASN A 76 41.62 1.45 95.40
CA ASN A 76 41.02 0.22 95.91
C ASN A 76 40.55 -0.66 94.73
N PRO A 77 41.06 -1.89 94.55
CA PRO A 77 40.66 -2.75 93.45
C PRO A 77 39.17 -3.12 93.40
N ALA A 78 38.46 -3.04 94.54
CA ALA A 78 37.01 -3.29 94.58
C ALA A 78 36.19 -2.21 93.88
N ASP A 79 36.66 -0.96 93.84
CA ASP A 79 35.91 0.20 93.32
C ASP A 79 35.78 0.16 91.78
N ALA A 80 36.66 -0.59 91.10
CA ALA A 80 36.65 -0.77 89.65
C ALA A 80 36.91 -2.24 89.27
N ALA A 81 36.09 -3.14 89.81
CA ALA A 81 36.22 -4.60 89.73
C ALA A 81 35.97 -5.24 88.34
N GLY A 82 35.91 -4.46 87.26
CA GLY A 82 35.78 -4.95 85.89
C GLY A 82 37.08 -5.53 85.33
N TYR A 83 36.98 -6.49 84.39
CA TYR A 83 38.13 -6.95 83.62
C TYR A 83 38.59 -5.87 82.64
N SER A 84 39.87 -5.53 82.70
CA SER A 84 40.53 -4.55 81.85
C SER A 84 41.93 -5.05 81.52
N GLN A 85 42.16 -5.24 80.23
CA GLN A 85 43.35 -5.83 79.62
C GLN A 85 43.55 -5.08 78.30
N SER A 86 44.72 -4.47 78.08
CA SER A 86 44.97 -3.57 76.94
C SER A 86 46.45 -3.55 76.55
N ILE A 87 46.71 -3.13 75.31
CA ILE A 87 48.05 -3.16 74.70
C ILE A 87 48.42 -1.74 74.23
N ALA A 88 49.47 -1.15 74.81
CA ALA A 88 49.96 0.19 74.47
C ALA A 88 51.47 0.13 74.11
N ILE A 89 51.78 0.01 72.82
CA ILE A 89 53.15 -0.18 72.32
C ILE A 89 53.57 1.01 71.46
N GLY A 90 54.49 1.84 71.95
CA GLY A 90 55.01 3.01 71.25
C GLY A 90 55.22 4.21 72.18
N SER A 91 56.07 5.14 71.77
CA SER A 91 56.27 6.39 72.54
C SER A 91 54.96 7.19 72.56
N MET A 92 54.54 7.64 73.74
CA MET A 92 53.27 8.34 73.97
C MET A 92 51.99 7.55 73.55
N ALA A 93 52.06 6.24 73.31
CA ALA A 93 50.87 5.45 72.98
C ALA A 93 49.87 5.44 74.15
N LYS A 94 48.59 5.77 73.90
CA LYS A 94 47.55 5.88 74.94
C LYS A 94 46.36 4.97 74.65
N VAL A 95 46.04 4.06 75.56
CA VAL A 95 44.79 3.28 75.56
C VAL A 95 43.92 3.69 76.75
N TYR A 96 42.73 4.24 76.48
CA TYR A 96 41.77 4.61 77.51
C TYR A 96 40.78 3.48 77.79
N GLY A 97 40.17 2.94 76.73
CA GLY A 97 39.19 1.86 76.83
C GLY A 97 39.81 0.53 77.28
N THR A 98 38.94 -0.42 77.61
CA THR A 98 39.31 -1.79 77.99
C THR A 98 39.29 -2.72 76.78
N GLN A 99 40.13 -3.76 76.75
CA GLN A 99 40.27 -4.68 75.61
C GLN A 99 40.75 -3.99 74.32
N ALA A 100 41.46 -2.87 74.48
CA ALA A 100 41.84 -1.98 73.38
C ALA A 100 43.35 -1.96 73.13
N MET A 101 43.75 -1.54 71.93
CA MET A 101 45.11 -1.66 71.43
C MET A 101 45.57 -0.35 70.77
N ALA A 102 46.66 0.25 71.24
CA ALA A 102 47.37 1.33 70.57
C ALA A 102 48.79 0.86 70.22
N ILE A 103 49.14 0.85 68.93
CA ILE A 103 50.50 0.53 68.46
C ILE A 103 51.02 1.66 67.56
N GLY A 104 52.08 2.34 68.00
CA GLY A 104 52.76 3.41 67.27
C GLY A 104 53.05 4.66 68.10
N GLY A 105 53.78 5.61 67.50
CA GLY A 105 54.05 6.92 68.11
C GLY A 105 52.78 7.76 68.23
N ASP A 106 52.48 8.22 69.44
CA ASP A 106 51.34 9.09 69.80
C ASP A 106 49.94 8.52 69.44
N VAL A 107 49.85 7.23 69.12
CA VAL A 107 48.62 6.54 68.72
C VAL A 107 47.64 6.43 69.90
N LYS A 108 46.35 6.65 69.64
CA LYS A 108 45.30 6.67 70.67
C LYS A 108 44.19 5.66 70.40
N SER A 109 43.92 4.77 71.35
CA SER A 109 42.76 3.88 71.33
C SER A 109 41.85 4.21 72.50
N ILE A 110 40.74 4.92 72.24
CA ILE A 110 39.88 5.51 73.28
C ILE A 110 38.68 4.60 73.59
N GLY A 111 38.02 4.06 72.56
CA GLY A 111 36.85 3.20 72.73
C GLY A 111 37.17 1.84 73.34
N HIS A 112 36.20 1.23 74.02
CA HIS A 112 36.30 -0.17 74.46
C HIS A 112 36.39 -1.11 73.24
N SER A 113 37.24 -2.13 73.31
CA SER A 113 37.54 -3.05 72.21
C SER A 113 37.99 -2.36 70.91
N SER A 114 38.63 -1.19 70.99
CA SER A 114 39.13 -0.44 69.83
C SER A 114 40.57 -0.81 69.47
N ILE A 115 40.94 -0.66 68.19
CA ILE A 115 42.28 -0.98 67.67
C ILE A 115 42.83 0.22 66.88
N ALA A 116 43.82 0.90 67.43
CA ALA A 116 44.57 1.97 66.78
C ALA A 116 46.01 1.51 66.45
N ILE A 117 46.41 1.51 65.18
CA ILE A 117 47.76 1.08 64.75
C ILE A 117 48.30 2.06 63.70
N GLY A 118 49.41 2.76 63.95
CA GLY A 118 49.94 3.73 63.00
C GLY A 118 51.17 4.50 63.49
N GLY A 119 51.21 5.80 63.21
CA GLY A 119 52.35 6.65 63.53
C GLY A 119 52.17 8.10 63.07
N ASN A 120 53.07 8.95 63.52
CA ASN A 120 52.98 10.42 63.42
C ASN A 120 53.75 11.03 62.24
N ASP A 121 54.72 10.32 61.63
CA ASP A 121 55.75 10.89 60.74
C ASP A 121 55.29 11.21 59.30
N VAL A 122 53.98 11.40 59.09
CA VAL A 122 53.37 11.65 57.78
C VAL A 122 53.85 12.95 57.10
N ASP A 123 54.29 13.92 57.90
CA ASP A 123 54.86 15.18 57.40
C ASP A 123 56.22 14.98 56.68
N LEU A 124 56.89 13.84 56.86
CA LEU A 124 58.13 13.52 56.13
C LEU A 124 57.87 13.14 54.66
N VAL A 125 56.67 12.64 54.33
CA VAL A 125 56.25 12.26 52.96
C VAL A 125 55.29 13.27 52.33
N LYS A 126 55.29 14.49 52.87
CA LYS A 126 54.34 15.58 52.60
C LYS A 126 54.30 16.03 51.15
N SER A 127 55.45 16.24 50.53
CA SER A 127 55.58 16.63 49.12
C SER A 127 54.97 15.59 48.18
N ASP A 128 55.32 14.33 48.41
CA ASP A 128 55.11 13.24 47.46
C ASP A 128 53.65 12.80 47.49
N LEU A 129 53.07 12.73 48.70
CA LEU A 129 51.66 12.41 48.88
C LEU A 129 50.73 13.59 48.49
N GLN A 130 51.19 14.84 48.59
CA GLN A 130 50.49 16.00 48.02
C GLN A 130 50.53 16.03 46.49
N ALA A 131 51.63 15.57 45.88
CA ALA A 131 51.75 15.46 44.42
C ALA A 131 50.87 14.32 43.87
N ALA A 132 50.80 13.19 44.57
CA ALA A 132 49.93 12.07 44.22
C ALA A 132 48.44 12.36 44.51
N VAL A 133 48.12 13.08 45.59
CA VAL A 133 46.76 13.36 46.05
C VAL A 133 46.63 14.86 46.40
N PRO A 134 46.28 15.74 45.44
CA PRO A 134 46.27 17.19 45.64
C PRO A 134 45.35 17.73 46.75
N GLY A 135 44.38 16.94 47.22
CA GLY A 135 43.54 17.29 48.36
C GLY A 135 44.17 17.07 49.74
N PHE A 136 45.41 16.56 49.85
CA PHE A 136 45.96 16.02 51.11
C PHE A 136 46.27 17.08 52.17
N TRP A 137 46.84 18.22 51.79
CA TRP A 137 47.21 19.33 52.70
C TRP A 137 46.57 20.68 52.34
N ALA A 138 45.46 20.69 51.61
CA ALA A 138 44.77 21.94 51.28
C ALA A 138 44.25 22.66 52.54
N ALA A 139 44.29 24.00 52.54
CA ALA A 139 43.85 24.80 53.69
C ALA A 139 42.35 24.58 53.99
N GLY A 140 42.03 24.18 55.22
CA GLY A 140 40.67 23.79 55.61
C GLY A 140 40.35 22.30 55.42
N VAL A 141 41.32 21.47 55.01
CA VAL A 141 41.22 20.01 55.15
C VAL A 141 41.21 19.67 56.64
N GLN A 142 40.03 19.27 57.10
CA GLN A 142 39.74 18.95 58.49
C GLN A 142 40.76 17.99 59.08
N ASN A 143 41.43 18.41 60.16
CA ASN A 143 42.52 17.69 60.79
C ASN A 143 42.38 17.55 62.32
N LYS A 144 41.33 18.14 62.95
CA LYS A 144 41.18 18.24 64.41
C LYS A 144 39.72 18.12 64.92
N PHE A 145 39.09 16.95 64.77
CA PHE A 145 37.77 16.69 65.36
C PHE A 145 37.82 16.38 66.87
N GLU A 146 38.00 17.42 67.68
CA GLU A 146 37.97 17.35 69.14
C GLU A 146 36.54 17.16 69.70
N ARG A 147 35.52 17.71 69.02
CA ARG A 147 34.10 17.67 69.40
C ARG A 147 33.58 16.25 69.64
N GLU A 148 33.83 15.33 68.72
CA GLU A 148 33.38 13.93 68.79
C GLU A 148 33.97 13.20 70.02
N THR A 149 35.20 13.53 70.41
CA THR A 149 35.85 12.95 71.60
C THR A 149 35.17 13.45 72.88
N ALA A 150 34.85 14.75 72.95
CA ALA A 150 34.10 15.34 74.07
C ALA A 150 32.65 14.82 74.17
N ALA A 151 32.03 14.45 73.05
CA ALA A 151 30.67 13.92 73.01
C ALA A 151 30.56 12.47 73.50
N LEU A 152 31.57 11.63 73.28
CA LEU A 152 31.61 10.26 73.82
C LEU A 152 31.99 10.19 75.30
N TYR A 153 32.74 11.18 75.81
CA TYR A 153 33.29 11.21 77.16
C TYR A 153 32.93 12.50 77.93
N PRO A 154 31.62 12.80 78.10
CA PRO A 154 31.18 14.04 78.74
C PRO A 154 31.54 14.08 80.23
N GLY A 155 32.13 15.18 80.67
CA GLY A 155 32.45 15.43 82.09
C GLY A 155 33.69 14.70 82.61
N THR A 156 34.09 13.57 82.03
CA THR A 156 35.38 12.93 82.33
C THR A 156 36.53 13.70 81.69
N THR A 157 37.39 14.31 82.49
CA THR A 157 38.69 14.78 81.99
C THR A 157 39.50 13.55 81.57
N LEU A 158 39.69 13.35 80.26
CA LEU A 158 40.55 12.28 79.70
C LEU A 158 42.06 12.55 79.95
N GLY A 159 42.40 13.22 81.05
CA GLY A 159 43.68 13.88 81.28
C GLY A 159 43.96 14.94 80.20
N ASN A 160 45.23 15.08 79.86
CA ASN A 160 45.76 15.91 78.78
C ASN A 160 45.51 15.30 77.37
N ALA A 161 44.33 14.70 77.16
CA ALA A 161 43.90 14.12 75.89
C ALA A 161 43.31 15.12 74.88
N ALA A 162 43.87 16.32 74.78
CA ALA A 162 43.82 17.00 73.49
C ALA A 162 44.34 16.03 72.41
N LEU A 163 43.68 15.92 71.26
CA LEU A 163 44.37 15.37 70.08
C LEU A 163 45.61 16.24 69.87
N SER A 164 46.76 15.64 69.56
CA SER A 164 48.03 16.34 69.69
C SER A 164 48.01 17.64 68.87
N THR A 165 48.04 18.78 69.55
CA THR A 165 48.03 20.09 68.89
C THR A 165 49.41 20.47 68.35
N SER A 166 50.39 19.58 68.52
CA SER A 166 51.73 19.65 67.94
C SER A 166 51.67 19.90 66.43
N GLU A 167 52.48 20.85 65.98
CA GLU A 167 52.68 21.21 64.58
C GLU A 167 53.22 20.05 63.69
N TYR A 168 53.68 18.95 64.31
CA TYR A 168 54.37 17.83 63.66
C TYR A 168 53.77 16.44 63.97
N ARG A 169 52.54 16.36 64.51
CA ARG A 169 51.92 15.07 64.88
C ARG A 169 50.43 15.02 64.58
N SER A 170 50.09 14.29 63.51
CA SER A 170 48.72 13.86 63.24
C SER A 170 48.54 12.39 63.64
N ASN A 171 47.78 12.18 64.72
CA ASN A 171 47.73 10.90 65.41
C ASN A 171 46.72 9.93 64.76
N THR A 172 47.07 8.65 64.69
CA THR A 172 46.08 7.58 64.45
C THR A 172 45.19 7.43 65.69
N ALA A 173 43.86 7.46 65.52
CA ALA A 173 42.91 7.51 66.63
C ALA A 173 41.68 6.61 66.42
N SER A 174 41.55 5.56 67.22
CA SER A 174 40.36 4.69 67.25
C SER A 174 39.49 5.07 68.46
N ILE A 175 38.42 5.81 68.21
CA ILE A 175 37.66 6.55 69.23
C ILE A 175 36.33 5.86 69.55
N GLY A 176 35.65 5.29 68.56
CA GLY A 176 34.41 4.54 68.76
C GLY A 176 34.63 3.21 69.49
N ALA A 177 33.62 2.72 70.23
CA ALA A 177 33.64 1.36 70.75
C ALA A 177 33.63 0.33 69.59
N ALA A 178 34.42 -0.74 69.71
CA ALA A 178 34.67 -1.72 68.66
C ALA A 178 35.13 -1.12 67.31
N SER A 179 35.82 0.03 67.34
CA SER A 179 36.36 0.67 66.13
C SER A 179 37.77 0.21 65.78
N ILE A 180 38.17 0.39 64.51
CA ILE A 180 39.52 0.12 64.01
C ILE A 180 40.04 1.37 63.29
N ALA A 181 41.23 1.86 63.64
CA ALA A 181 41.93 2.94 62.95
C ALA A 181 43.37 2.51 62.61
N MET A 182 43.68 2.35 61.32
CA MET A 182 44.99 1.84 60.87
C MET A 182 45.69 2.77 59.86
N GLY A 183 46.98 3.00 60.08
CA GLY A 183 47.84 3.88 59.28
C GLY A 183 47.83 5.35 59.73
N ALA A 184 48.73 6.16 59.16
CA ALA A 184 49.01 7.52 59.65
C ALA A 184 47.85 8.51 59.42
N MET A 185 47.63 9.42 60.37
CA MET A 185 46.47 10.34 60.42
C MET A 185 45.07 9.70 60.45
N THR A 186 44.95 8.37 60.51
CA THR A 186 43.66 7.68 60.31
C THR A 186 42.78 7.69 61.58
N GLN A 187 41.49 8.00 61.43
CA GLN A 187 40.57 8.28 62.54
C GLN A 187 39.25 7.51 62.42
N SER A 188 38.82 6.80 63.47
CA SER A 188 37.59 6.01 63.47
C SER A 188 36.71 6.34 64.69
N PHE A 189 35.69 7.16 64.49
CA PHE A 189 34.82 7.70 65.55
C PHE A 189 33.56 6.87 65.80
N GLY A 190 32.98 6.28 64.75
CA GLY A 190 31.72 5.56 64.85
C GLY A 190 31.84 4.26 65.66
N ILE A 191 30.80 3.90 66.40
CA ILE A 191 30.71 2.56 67.03
C ILE A 191 30.73 1.51 65.92
N GLY A 192 31.62 0.51 66.03
CA GLY A 192 31.83 -0.51 65.00
C GLY A 192 32.42 0.01 63.67
N SER A 193 32.98 1.22 63.65
CA SER A 193 33.56 1.81 62.43
C SER A 193 34.98 1.31 62.14
N THR A 194 35.37 1.26 60.87
CA THR A 194 36.73 0.88 60.44
C THR A 194 37.30 1.96 59.53
N ALA A 195 38.49 2.48 59.84
CA ALA A 195 39.24 3.43 59.02
C ALA A 195 40.65 2.88 58.77
N ILE A 196 41.09 2.83 57.51
CA ILE A 196 42.38 2.25 57.11
C ILE A 196 43.06 3.12 56.04
N GLY A 197 44.38 3.28 56.14
CA GLY A 197 45.22 3.93 55.14
C GLY A 197 45.83 5.23 55.66
N VAL A 198 45.77 6.32 54.88
CA VAL A 198 46.38 7.60 55.27
C VAL A 198 45.37 8.74 55.25
N ASN A 199 45.17 9.40 56.39
CA ASN A 199 44.14 10.45 56.58
C ASN A 199 42.72 9.95 56.24
N SER A 200 42.47 8.65 56.42
CA SER A 200 41.14 8.04 56.29
C SER A 200 40.30 8.33 57.52
N MET A 201 39.00 8.58 57.35
CA MET A 201 38.09 8.95 58.43
C MET A 201 36.74 8.22 58.32
N SER A 202 36.42 7.43 59.35
CA SER A 202 35.11 6.77 59.51
C SER A 202 34.37 7.35 60.69
N LYS A 203 33.32 8.13 60.40
CA LYS A 203 32.53 8.86 61.40
C LYS A 203 31.18 8.21 61.71
N GLY A 204 30.54 7.60 60.72
CA GLY A 204 29.24 6.94 60.90
C GLY A 204 29.32 5.66 61.72
N ALA A 205 28.24 5.34 62.45
CA ALA A 205 28.12 4.03 63.10
C ALA A 205 28.18 2.92 62.04
N ALA A 206 29.01 1.90 62.28
CA ALA A 206 29.34 0.84 61.33
C ALA A 206 29.75 1.32 59.92
N SER A 207 30.40 2.49 59.81
CA SER A 207 30.97 2.98 58.54
C SER A 207 32.40 2.49 58.30
N THR A 208 32.80 2.38 57.03
CA THR A 208 34.11 1.87 56.62
C THR A 208 34.81 2.81 55.63
N SER A 209 36.03 3.24 55.93
CA SER A 209 36.89 4.03 55.03
C SER A 209 38.23 3.34 54.80
N ILE A 210 38.66 3.18 53.56
CA ILE A 210 39.92 2.50 53.20
C ILE A 210 40.59 3.26 52.04
N GLY A 211 41.78 3.83 52.25
CA GLY A 211 42.54 4.49 51.17
C GLY A 211 43.34 5.71 51.62
N VAL A 212 43.26 6.80 50.84
CA VAL A 212 43.95 8.06 51.15
C VAL A 212 42.93 9.19 51.12
N ILE A 213 42.67 9.83 52.26
CA ILE A 213 41.54 10.77 52.44
C ILE A 213 40.18 10.12 52.13
N ALA A 214 40.04 8.81 52.36
CA ALA A 214 38.74 8.13 52.28
C ALA A 214 37.86 8.59 53.47
N ARG A 215 36.61 8.97 53.22
CA ARG A 215 35.72 9.59 54.22
C ARG A 215 34.35 8.93 54.23
N SER A 216 34.01 8.22 55.31
CA SER A 216 32.75 7.50 55.46
C SER A 216 31.96 8.03 56.66
N TRP A 217 31.01 8.94 56.41
CA TRP A 217 30.34 9.74 57.46
C TRP A 217 28.91 9.28 57.77
N GLY A 218 28.17 8.77 56.79
CA GLY A 218 26.83 8.23 57.03
C GLY A 218 26.86 6.90 57.80
N LYS A 219 25.79 6.57 58.51
CA LYS A 219 25.64 5.26 59.18
C LYS A 219 25.65 4.16 58.13
N ASN A 220 26.36 3.06 58.37
CA ASN A 220 26.56 1.96 57.41
C ASN A 220 27.11 2.41 56.03
N SER A 221 27.84 3.53 55.95
CA SER A 221 28.46 3.99 54.70
C SER A 221 29.78 3.24 54.42
N LEU A 222 30.18 3.24 53.14
CA LEU A 222 31.43 2.63 52.66
C LEU A 222 32.18 3.59 51.72
N ALA A 223 33.42 3.94 52.05
CA ALA A 223 34.32 4.74 51.21
C ALA A 223 35.63 3.99 50.95
N ILE A 224 35.94 3.66 49.69
CA ILE A 224 37.18 2.97 49.32
C ILE A 224 37.89 3.72 48.19
N GLY A 225 39.15 4.08 48.41
CA GLY A 225 40.07 4.65 47.43
C GLY A 225 40.63 6.03 47.80
N SER A 226 41.08 6.78 46.81
CA SER A 226 41.65 8.12 46.99
C SER A 226 40.53 9.17 47.01
N GLN A 227 40.48 10.01 48.04
CA GLN A 227 39.50 11.11 48.16
C GLN A 227 38.02 10.68 48.08
N ALA A 228 37.74 9.37 48.24
CA ALA A 228 36.39 8.81 48.15
C ALA A 228 35.56 9.23 49.36
N GLY A 229 34.45 9.92 49.11
CA GLY A 229 33.51 10.42 50.11
C GLY A 229 32.15 9.71 50.05
N ALA A 230 31.71 9.17 51.19
CA ALA A 230 30.44 8.50 51.41
C ALA A 230 29.75 9.12 52.65
N TYR A 231 29.00 10.20 52.43
CA TYR A 231 28.40 11.02 53.47
C TYR A 231 26.94 10.63 53.79
N GLY A 232 26.22 10.10 52.81
CA GLY A 232 24.86 9.61 53.01
C GLY A 232 24.79 8.33 53.88
N ASP A 233 23.74 8.17 54.68
CA ASP A 233 23.44 6.93 55.38
C ASP A 233 23.26 5.80 54.36
N LYS A 234 23.94 4.66 54.56
CA LYS A 234 24.02 3.51 53.62
C LYS A 234 24.62 3.84 52.25
N SER A 235 25.37 4.94 52.12
CA SER A 235 26.04 5.30 50.85
C SER A 235 27.29 4.47 50.58
N THR A 236 27.63 4.26 49.29
CA THR A 236 28.89 3.60 48.88
C THR A 236 29.66 4.44 47.85
N SER A 237 30.95 4.68 48.08
CA SER A 237 31.82 5.47 47.21
C SER A 237 33.12 4.71 46.96
N LEU A 238 33.34 4.24 45.73
CA LEU A 238 34.44 3.33 45.37
C LEU A 238 35.26 3.85 44.19
N GLY A 239 36.54 4.15 44.42
CA GLY A 239 37.49 4.61 43.40
C GLY A 239 38.17 5.93 43.80
N ASP A 240 38.41 6.82 42.84
CA ASP A 240 39.03 8.13 43.12
C ASP A 240 37.98 9.26 43.13
N THR A 241 38.15 10.27 44.00
CA THR A 241 37.42 11.55 44.03
C THR A 241 35.87 11.51 44.04
N ASN A 242 35.26 10.33 44.13
CA ASN A 242 33.81 10.15 44.14
C ASN A 242 33.18 10.74 45.42
N MET A 243 32.01 11.35 45.29
CA MET A 243 31.35 12.16 46.30
C MET A 243 29.87 11.78 46.39
N VAL A 244 29.50 10.92 47.34
CA VAL A 244 28.12 10.43 47.52
C VAL A 244 27.52 11.04 48.79
N GLY A 245 26.58 11.95 48.60
CA GLY A 245 26.07 12.82 49.64
C GLY A 245 26.98 14.03 49.88
N PHE A 246 26.37 15.16 50.23
CA PHE A 246 27.07 16.43 50.48
C PHE A 246 26.76 17.05 51.85
N ASP A 247 25.84 16.47 52.61
CA ASP A 247 25.59 16.90 53.99
C ASP A 247 26.54 16.17 54.95
N MET A 248 27.27 16.94 55.75
CA MET A 248 28.25 16.45 56.71
C MET A 248 27.74 16.52 58.17
N THR A 249 26.44 16.78 58.34
CA THR A 249 25.69 16.83 59.61
C THR A 249 24.56 15.79 59.68
N ASP A 250 23.90 15.50 58.56
CA ASP A 250 22.81 14.53 58.44
C ASP A 250 22.91 13.69 57.15
N GLY A 251 23.35 12.45 57.29
CA GLY A 251 23.44 11.49 56.19
C GLY A 251 22.08 11.09 55.58
N THR A 252 20.93 11.44 56.17
CA THR A 252 19.62 11.14 55.57
C THR A 252 19.18 12.15 54.52
N THR A 253 19.73 13.38 54.54
CA THR A 253 19.32 14.46 53.62
C THR A 253 19.85 14.27 52.20
N SER A 254 21.10 13.82 52.00
CA SER A 254 21.76 13.76 50.67
C SER A 254 22.65 12.52 50.51
N GLY A 255 22.56 11.86 49.36
CA GLY A 255 23.29 10.62 49.05
C GLY A 255 22.84 9.38 49.83
N ALA A 256 21.74 9.45 50.57
CA ALA A 256 21.22 8.33 51.35
C ALA A 256 20.89 7.14 50.45
N ALA A 257 21.33 5.94 50.82
CA ALA A 257 21.21 4.69 50.04
C ALA A 257 21.64 4.83 48.57
N SER A 258 22.61 5.70 48.28
CA SER A 258 23.13 5.96 46.93
C SER A 258 24.53 5.37 46.74
N SER A 259 25.00 5.24 45.51
CA SER A 259 26.34 4.67 45.24
C SER A 259 27.05 5.31 44.04
N ALA A 260 28.37 5.40 44.11
CA ALA A 260 29.23 5.81 43.01
C ALA A 260 30.46 4.90 42.88
N VAL A 261 30.77 4.47 41.65
CA VAL A 261 31.93 3.65 41.31
C VAL A 261 32.71 4.28 40.15
N GLY A 262 34.03 4.46 40.30
CA GLY A 262 34.91 4.99 39.27
C GLY A 262 35.66 6.25 39.70
N THR A 263 35.54 7.37 38.98
CA THR A 263 36.33 8.59 39.25
C THR A 263 35.49 9.88 39.23
N ASP A 264 35.72 10.84 40.14
CA ASP A 264 35.14 12.20 40.14
C ASP A 264 33.58 12.29 40.09
N ASN A 265 32.88 11.20 40.39
CA ASN A 265 31.41 11.18 40.32
C ASN A 265 30.76 11.90 41.51
N LYS A 266 29.69 12.65 41.28
CA LYS A 266 29.03 13.51 42.28
C LYS A 266 27.55 13.14 42.40
N VAL A 267 27.12 12.68 43.56
CA VAL A 267 25.75 12.19 43.80
C VAL A 267 25.12 12.96 44.96
N TYR A 268 24.26 13.91 44.62
CA TYR A 268 23.50 14.73 45.57
C TYR A 268 22.22 14.00 46.03
N GLY A 269 21.52 13.37 45.07
CA GLY A 269 20.24 12.71 45.27
C GLY A 269 20.31 11.43 46.09
N ASN A 270 19.18 11.03 46.65
CA ASN A 270 19.02 9.80 47.42
C ASN A 270 18.61 8.63 46.51
N ASN A 271 18.83 7.38 46.95
CA ASN A 271 18.53 6.14 46.22
C ASN A 271 19.08 6.08 44.78
N SER A 272 20.26 6.66 44.52
CA SER A 272 20.77 6.93 43.17
C SER A 272 22.15 6.34 42.89
N TYR A 273 22.42 5.98 41.63
CA TYR A 273 23.53 5.08 41.28
C TYR A 273 24.37 5.59 40.10
N VAL A 274 25.70 5.64 40.30
CA VAL A 274 26.65 6.10 39.28
C VAL A 274 27.77 5.08 39.05
N ILE A 275 28.09 4.83 37.78
CA ILE A 275 29.26 4.05 37.38
C ILE A 275 29.99 4.77 36.23
N GLY A 276 31.28 5.04 36.39
CA GLY A 276 32.15 5.61 35.36
C GLY A 276 32.92 6.86 35.82
N GLY A 277 33.00 7.90 35.00
CA GLY A 277 33.87 9.06 35.26
C GLY A 277 33.20 10.42 35.16
N GLY A 278 33.33 11.26 36.20
CA GLY A 278 32.95 12.68 36.18
C GLY A 278 31.44 12.93 35.99
N ASN A 279 30.59 11.94 36.27
CA ASN A 279 29.14 12.10 36.15
C ASN A 279 28.59 12.87 37.37
N THR A 280 27.52 13.63 37.18
CA THR A 280 26.80 14.31 38.25
C THR A 280 25.34 13.84 38.27
N ILE A 281 24.88 13.33 39.41
CA ILE A 281 23.45 13.11 39.70
C ILE A 281 23.00 14.09 40.76
N GLY A 282 22.05 14.93 40.36
CA GLY A 282 21.33 15.85 41.21
C GLY A 282 21.99 17.21 41.39
N SER A 283 21.36 17.98 42.25
CA SER A 283 21.82 19.28 42.74
C SER A 283 21.26 19.50 44.13
N ALA A 284 21.86 20.39 44.92
CA ALA A 284 21.33 20.78 46.22
C ALA A 284 21.83 22.17 46.62
N THR A 285 21.08 22.87 47.47
CA THR A 285 21.58 24.09 48.12
C THR A 285 22.49 23.68 49.28
N ILE A 286 23.77 24.05 49.19
CA ILE A 286 24.79 23.76 50.20
C ILE A 286 25.24 25.06 50.88
N THR A 287 25.25 25.05 52.21
CA THR A 287 25.91 26.06 53.04
C THR A 287 27.19 25.45 53.62
N GLU A 288 28.30 26.20 53.62
CA GLU A 288 29.50 25.84 54.36
C GLU A 288 29.59 26.65 55.64
N THR A 289 29.68 25.99 56.80
CA THR A 289 29.85 26.62 58.12
C THR A 289 31.22 26.27 58.69
N THR A 290 31.83 27.20 59.41
CA THR A 290 33.05 26.93 60.18
C THR A 290 32.66 26.66 61.63
N GLU A 291 33.00 25.47 62.11
CA GLU A 291 32.74 25.02 63.49
C GLU A 291 33.67 25.73 64.49
N ALA A 292 33.34 25.66 65.79
CA ALA A 292 34.10 26.33 66.85
C ALA A 292 35.56 25.86 66.99
N ASN A 293 35.90 24.68 66.46
CA ASN A 293 37.27 24.15 66.37
C ASN A 293 38.00 24.54 65.06
N GLY A 294 37.37 25.32 64.19
CA GLY A 294 37.91 25.76 62.90
C GLY A 294 37.60 24.84 61.71
N ASP A 295 36.93 23.71 61.90
CA ASP A 295 36.60 22.79 60.80
C ASP A 295 35.48 23.35 59.92
N LYS A 296 35.70 23.36 58.60
CA LYS A 296 34.69 23.70 57.58
C LYS A 296 33.78 22.50 57.33
N ILE A 297 32.51 22.57 57.70
CA ILE A 297 31.50 21.54 57.38
C ILE A 297 30.51 22.03 56.33
N LYS A 298 30.01 21.11 55.51
CA LYS A 298 28.96 21.36 54.52
C LYS A 298 27.63 20.85 55.06
N LYS A 299 26.58 21.65 54.90
CA LYS A 299 25.21 21.31 55.24
C LYS A 299 24.31 21.55 54.02
N VAL A 300 23.43 20.61 53.74
CA VAL A 300 22.45 20.69 52.66
C VAL A 300 21.13 21.19 53.22
N THR A 301 20.48 22.10 52.50
CA THR A 301 19.11 22.51 52.85
C THR A 301 18.14 21.39 52.47
N ALA A 302 17.52 20.74 53.46
CA ALA A 302 16.52 19.70 53.24
C ALA A 302 15.42 20.15 52.27
N GLY A 303 14.97 19.25 51.39
CA GLY A 303 14.00 19.55 50.33
C GLY A 303 14.58 20.23 49.08
N THR A 304 15.84 20.70 49.09
CA THR A 304 16.50 21.25 47.88
C THR A 304 17.21 20.19 47.03
N VAL A 305 17.30 18.95 47.53
CA VAL A 305 18.00 17.84 46.88
C VAL A 305 17.19 17.32 45.68
N LYS A 306 17.82 17.35 44.51
CA LYS A 306 17.34 16.74 43.26
C LYS A 306 18.20 15.58 42.82
N GLY A 307 17.74 14.85 41.81
CA GLY A 307 18.41 13.65 41.30
C GLY A 307 18.11 12.42 42.15
N ASN A 308 16.95 12.36 42.78
CA ASN A 308 16.54 11.21 43.59
C ASN A 308 16.05 10.06 42.70
N THR A 309 16.31 8.81 43.09
CA THR A 309 15.95 7.59 42.31
C THR A 309 16.49 7.64 40.87
N ALA A 310 17.71 8.14 40.68
CA ALA A 310 18.31 8.43 39.38
C ALA A 310 19.54 7.55 39.07
N GLY A 311 19.91 7.45 37.80
CA GLY A 311 21.05 6.64 37.35
C GLY A 311 21.92 7.31 36.29
N ALA A 312 23.25 7.13 36.38
CA ALA A 312 24.20 7.62 35.39
C ALA A 312 25.32 6.60 35.12
N PHE A 313 25.45 6.16 33.86
CA PHE A 313 26.48 5.22 33.42
C PHE A 313 27.32 5.81 32.28
N GLY A 314 28.64 5.81 32.46
CA GLY A 314 29.62 6.27 31.46
C GLY A 314 30.39 7.51 31.89
N TYR A 315 30.54 8.51 31.01
CA TYR A 315 31.45 9.64 31.24
C TYR A 315 30.79 11.02 31.14
N LYS A 316 30.98 11.91 32.12
CA LYS A 316 30.50 13.31 32.14
C LYS A 316 28.99 13.49 31.89
N ASN A 317 28.17 12.51 32.28
CA ASN A 317 26.72 12.65 32.20
C ASN A 317 26.19 13.52 33.35
N THR A 318 25.13 14.29 33.09
CA THR A 318 24.53 15.22 34.07
C THR A 318 23.04 14.95 34.20
N VAL A 319 22.60 14.53 35.38
CA VAL A 319 21.19 14.41 35.75
C VAL A 319 20.88 15.51 36.76
N THR A 320 19.83 16.32 36.56
CA THR A 320 19.51 17.43 37.48
C THR A 320 18.12 17.32 38.13
N THR A 321 17.42 16.21 37.91
CA THR A 321 15.99 16.02 38.18
C THR A 321 15.69 14.60 38.63
N ASP A 322 14.50 14.37 39.18
CA ASP A 322 14.19 13.13 39.89
C ASP A 322 13.70 12.03 38.94
N ASN A 323 13.98 10.78 39.28
CA ASN A 323 13.62 9.57 38.50
C ASN A 323 14.22 9.53 37.07
N ALA A 324 15.34 10.22 36.83
CA ALA A 324 15.95 10.37 35.51
C ALA A 324 17.23 9.51 35.34
N TYR A 325 17.45 9.02 34.12
CA TYR A 325 18.47 8.00 33.81
C TYR A 325 19.26 8.35 32.54
N VAL A 326 20.60 8.27 32.62
CA VAL A 326 21.51 8.51 31.49
C VAL A 326 22.51 7.37 31.33
N VAL A 327 22.61 6.82 30.12
CA VAL A 327 23.61 5.82 29.72
C VAL A 327 24.33 6.33 28.47
N GLY A 328 25.61 6.68 28.61
CA GLY A 328 26.42 7.19 27.50
C GLY A 328 27.50 8.17 27.95
N ASN A 329 27.75 9.21 27.17
CA ASN A 329 28.82 10.17 27.44
C ASN A 329 28.37 11.61 27.20
N ASN A 330 28.77 12.55 28.06
CA ASN A 330 28.50 13.99 27.90
C ASN A 330 27.01 14.33 27.70
N SER A 331 26.10 13.52 28.26
CA SER A 331 24.66 13.63 28.03
C SER A 331 23.90 14.13 29.25
N THR A 332 22.78 14.83 29.01
CA THR A 332 22.04 15.57 30.03
C THR A 332 20.59 15.12 30.14
N ALA A 333 20.13 14.86 31.36
CA ALA A 333 18.72 14.66 31.70
C ALA A 333 18.32 15.71 32.75
N SER A 334 17.54 16.71 32.34
CA SER A 334 17.17 17.87 33.17
C SER A 334 15.67 18.08 33.30
N ALA A 335 14.89 17.01 33.16
CA ALA A 335 13.46 16.95 33.46
C ALA A 335 13.14 15.66 34.23
N ASP A 336 12.06 15.64 35.02
CA ASP A 336 11.70 14.44 35.78
C ASP A 336 11.32 13.29 34.84
N GLY A 337 11.70 12.06 35.20
CA GLY A 337 11.43 10.87 34.37
C GLY A 337 12.16 10.82 33.02
N ALA A 338 13.13 11.71 32.78
CA ALA A 338 13.91 11.75 31.54
C ALA A 338 14.83 10.52 31.39
N MET A 339 14.84 9.91 30.21
CA MET A 339 15.68 8.75 29.88
C MET A 339 16.55 9.01 28.66
N VAL A 340 17.86 8.77 28.79
CA VAL A 340 18.86 9.00 27.73
C VAL A 340 19.72 7.75 27.51
N LEU A 341 19.79 7.28 26.27
CA LEU A 341 20.72 6.24 25.82
C LEU A 341 21.46 6.76 24.57
N GLY A 342 22.66 7.31 24.77
CA GLY A 342 23.43 7.97 23.73
C GLY A 342 24.48 8.95 24.28
N SER A 343 25.32 9.49 23.39
CA SER A 343 26.35 10.48 23.73
C SER A 343 26.02 11.88 23.21
N SER A 344 26.33 12.93 23.98
CA SER A 344 25.94 14.33 23.74
C SER A 344 24.43 14.53 23.50
N ALA A 345 23.60 13.66 24.09
CA ALA A 345 22.14 13.70 24.01
C ALA A 345 21.56 14.53 25.16
N SER A 346 20.38 15.14 24.95
CA SER A 346 19.74 16.03 25.93
C SER A 346 18.23 15.81 26.01
N VAL A 347 17.72 15.59 27.22
CA VAL A 347 16.28 15.58 27.53
C VAL A 347 15.98 16.70 28.52
N THR A 348 15.21 17.68 28.06
CA THR A 348 14.67 18.79 28.87
C THR A 348 13.14 18.77 28.95
N GLY A 349 12.48 17.88 28.20
CA GLY A 349 11.05 17.58 28.33
C GLY A 349 10.80 16.46 29.34
N LYS A 350 9.80 16.64 30.20
CA LYS A 350 9.42 15.65 31.23
C LYS A 350 8.99 14.32 30.60
N ASN A 351 9.35 13.19 31.22
CA ASN A 351 9.16 11.83 30.69
C ASN A 351 9.76 11.62 29.28
N GLY A 352 10.67 12.50 28.83
CA GLY A 352 11.23 12.45 27.49
C GLY A 352 12.24 11.33 27.29
N VAL A 353 12.27 10.72 26.11
CA VAL A 353 13.16 9.59 25.79
C VAL A 353 14.06 9.90 24.61
N ALA A 354 15.38 9.93 24.86
CA ALA A 354 16.42 10.20 23.88
C ALA A 354 17.23 8.93 23.57
N LEU A 355 17.10 8.40 22.35
CA LEU A 355 17.75 7.17 21.90
C LEU A 355 18.67 7.45 20.70
N GLY A 356 19.95 7.71 20.97
CA GLY A 356 21.00 7.96 19.98
C GLY A 356 21.88 9.16 20.31
N ASN A 357 23.05 9.26 19.66
CA ASN A 357 23.98 10.36 19.88
C ASN A 357 23.41 11.70 19.37
N ASN A 358 23.67 12.82 20.05
CA ASN A 358 23.19 14.16 19.70
C ASN A 358 21.65 14.30 19.61
N THR A 359 20.86 13.38 20.20
CA THR A 359 19.40 13.50 20.24
C THR A 359 18.95 14.61 21.19
N LYS A 360 17.86 15.31 20.87
CA LYS A 360 17.34 16.41 21.69
C LYS A 360 15.82 16.32 21.87
N VAL A 361 15.38 16.19 23.13
CA VAL A 361 13.97 16.05 23.51
C VAL A 361 13.58 17.23 24.39
N ALA A 362 12.89 18.22 23.80
CA ALA A 362 12.49 19.43 24.50
C ALA A 362 11.04 19.41 25.02
N ASN A 363 10.22 18.51 24.51
CA ASN A 363 8.76 18.46 24.73
C ASN A 363 8.39 17.31 25.69
N GLU A 364 7.36 17.51 26.52
CA GLU A 364 6.90 16.49 27.48
C GLU A 364 6.33 15.26 26.76
N ASN A 365 6.59 14.06 27.31
CA ASN A 365 6.25 12.75 26.76
C ASN A 365 6.78 12.46 25.34
N ALA A 366 7.72 13.25 24.83
CA ALA A 366 8.23 13.13 23.47
C ALA A 366 9.42 12.16 23.37
N VAL A 367 9.63 11.59 22.18
CA VAL A 367 10.72 10.62 21.93
C VAL A 367 11.56 11.07 20.74
N ALA A 368 12.88 11.04 20.87
CA ALA A 368 13.83 11.23 19.76
C ALA A 368 14.61 9.93 19.51
N ILE A 369 14.58 9.41 18.29
CA ILE A 369 15.21 8.16 17.88
C ILE A 369 16.19 8.41 16.73
N GLY A 370 17.42 7.92 16.87
CA GLY A 370 18.48 8.04 15.86
C GLY A 370 19.36 9.28 16.04
N ASN A 371 20.55 9.26 15.44
CA ASN A 371 21.57 10.29 15.64
C ASN A 371 21.08 11.69 15.22
N GLY A 372 21.23 12.70 16.09
CA GLY A 372 20.88 14.09 15.77
C GLY A 372 19.38 14.36 15.60
N SER A 373 18.51 13.43 16.00
CA SER A 373 17.06 13.62 15.96
C SER A 373 16.57 14.57 17.05
N GLU A 374 15.63 15.46 16.71
CA GLU A 374 15.13 16.51 17.58
C GLU A 374 13.60 16.52 17.60
N THR A 375 12.99 16.67 18.79
CA THR A 375 11.53 16.73 18.92
C THR A 375 11.02 18.16 18.70
N ALA A 376 10.07 18.31 17.77
CA ALA A 376 9.23 19.49 17.67
C ALA A 376 8.03 19.38 18.63
N ALA A 377 7.30 20.49 18.83
CA ALA A 377 5.98 20.43 19.44
C ALA A 377 5.01 19.63 18.55
N ALA A 378 4.01 18.99 19.15
CA ALA A 378 2.99 18.24 18.40
C ALA A 378 2.07 19.20 17.62
N VAL A 379 1.81 18.90 16.35
CA VAL A 379 1.01 19.76 15.45
C VAL A 379 -0.35 19.11 15.20
N ALA A 380 -1.40 19.72 15.75
CA ALA A 380 -2.79 19.33 15.51
C ALA A 380 -3.15 19.58 14.02
N THR A 381 -3.44 18.52 13.29
CA THR A 381 -3.82 18.58 11.86
C THR A 381 -5.24 18.01 11.70
N PRO A 382 -6.29 18.82 11.85
CA PRO A 382 -7.66 18.32 11.95
C PRO A 382 -8.28 17.90 10.61
N SER A 383 -7.84 18.51 9.51
CA SER A 383 -8.39 18.29 8.17
C SER A 383 -7.46 18.81 7.07
N ALA A 384 -7.77 18.47 5.82
CA ALA A 384 -7.22 19.12 4.62
C ALA A 384 -8.33 19.38 3.60
N THR A 385 -8.23 20.47 2.83
CA THR A 385 -9.18 20.79 1.76
C THR A 385 -8.64 20.32 0.41
N ILE A 386 -9.38 19.43 -0.26
CA ILE A 386 -9.04 18.87 -1.58
C ILE A 386 -10.19 19.20 -2.53
N ASN A 387 -9.90 19.86 -3.67
CA ASN A 387 -10.91 20.30 -4.64
C ASN A 387 -12.11 21.08 -4.04
N GLY A 388 -11.86 21.86 -2.98
CA GLY A 388 -12.88 22.61 -2.25
C GLY A 388 -13.66 21.82 -1.17
N VAL A 389 -13.46 20.50 -1.08
CA VAL A 389 -14.09 19.64 -0.07
C VAL A 389 -13.14 19.46 1.11
N ALA A 390 -13.64 19.64 2.34
CA ALA A 390 -12.88 19.40 3.56
C ALA A 390 -12.89 17.91 3.94
N HIS A 391 -11.71 17.31 4.06
CA HIS A 391 -11.52 15.95 4.54
C HIS A 391 -10.98 16.00 5.97
N ASN A 392 -11.81 15.60 6.94
CA ASN A 392 -11.42 15.53 8.34
C ASN A 392 -10.59 14.27 8.62
N PHE A 393 -9.61 14.37 9.52
CA PHE A 393 -8.72 13.27 9.90
C PHE A 393 -9.04 12.75 11.31
N ALA A 394 -8.58 11.53 11.61
CA ALA A 394 -8.57 11.00 12.98
C ALA A 394 -7.33 11.50 13.75
N GLY A 395 -7.33 11.35 15.08
CA GLY A 395 -6.16 11.68 15.92
C GLY A 395 -5.83 13.17 16.02
N VAL A 396 -6.80 14.07 15.77
CA VAL A 396 -6.59 15.52 15.59
C VAL A 396 -5.88 16.27 16.71
N ASN A 397 -5.81 15.71 17.92
CA ASN A 397 -5.19 16.31 19.10
C ASN A 397 -4.04 15.42 19.64
N PRO A 398 -2.89 15.35 18.96
CA PRO A 398 -1.74 14.56 19.41
C PRO A 398 -1.12 15.17 20.68
N ALA A 399 -0.97 14.36 21.73
CA ALA A 399 -0.44 14.81 23.02
C ALA A 399 1.08 15.05 23.03
N SER A 400 1.82 14.38 22.13
CA SER A 400 3.27 14.57 21.93
C SER A 400 3.69 13.97 20.58
N THR A 401 5.00 13.85 20.32
CA THR A 401 5.54 13.31 19.04
C THR A 401 6.72 12.36 19.23
N VAL A 402 6.88 11.45 18.25
CA VAL A 402 8.06 10.60 18.08
C VAL A 402 8.84 11.10 16.86
N SER A 403 10.05 11.59 17.07
CA SER A 403 10.91 12.14 16.03
C SER A 403 12.03 11.17 15.64
N VAL A 404 12.13 10.88 14.34
CA VAL A 404 13.19 10.03 13.75
C VAL A 404 14.29 10.84 13.04
N GLY A 405 14.26 12.17 13.15
CA GLY A 405 15.21 13.07 12.49
C GLY A 405 15.06 14.51 12.98
N LYS A 406 15.44 15.47 12.16
CA LYS A 406 15.09 16.89 12.32
C LYS A 406 14.89 17.52 10.95
N ALA A 407 14.39 18.76 10.88
CA ALA A 407 14.21 19.46 9.60
C ALA A 407 15.53 19.54 8.82
N GLY A 408 15.53 19.09 7.56
CA GLY A 408 16.70 18.95 6.69
C GLY A 408 17.62 17.76 7.02
N ALA A 409 17.18 16.85 7.90
CA ALA A 409 17.83 15.59 8.26
C ALA A 409 16.77 14.52 8.60
N GLU A 410 15.76 14.41 7.73
CA GLU A 410 14.68 13.43 7.77
C GLU A 410 15.20 12.01 7.51
N ARG A 411 14.39 10.98 7.84
CA ARG A 411 14.75 9.57 7.64
C ARG A 411 13.60 8.75 7.06
N THR A 412 13.96 7.77 6.24
CA THR A 412 13.04 6.72 5.78
C THR A 412 12.69 5.78 6.92
N ILE A 413 11.39 5.57 7.17
CA ILE A 413 10.93 4.48 8.04
C ILE A 413 10.66 3.27 7.15
N THR A 414 11.52 2.25 7.24
CA THR A 414 11.47 1.03 6.44
C THR A 414 10.70 -0.09 7.13
N ASN A 415 10.22 -1.08 6.37
CA ASN A 415 9.47 -2.25 6.86
C ASN A 415 8.15 -1.93 7.58
N VAL A 416 7.55 -0.77 7.27
CA VAL A 416 6.20 -0.40 7.72
C VAL A 416 5.17 -1.30 7.03
N ALA A 417 4.44 -2.10 7.81
CA ALA A 417 3.29 -2.90 7.34
C ALA A 417 2.17 -2.01 6.81
N ALA A 418 1.19 -2.58 6.09
CA ALA A 418 0.07 -1.80 5.59
C ALA A 418 -0.85 -1.35 6.76
N GLY A 419 -0.98 -0.03 6.97
CA GLY A 419 -1.89 0.53 7.96
C GLY A 419 -3.37 0.38 7.57
N ARG A 420 -4.29 0.43 8.53
CA ARG A 420 -5.73 0.35 8.24
C ARG A 420 -6.18 1.56 7.41
N ILE A 421 -6.97 1.32 6.36
CA ILE A 421 -7.57 2.39 5.55
C ILE A 421 -9.03 2.55 5.99
N SER A 422 -9.30 3.49 6.90
CA SER A 422 -10.64 3.84 7.38
C SER A 422 -10.69 5.31 7.85
N ALA A 423 -11.89 5.87 7.97
CA ALA A 423 -12.10 7.24 8.46
C ALA A 423 -11.69 7.46 9.94
N THR A 424 -11.39 6.39 10.67
CA THR A 424 -10.96 6.41 12.09
C THR A 424 -9.51 5.97 12.28
N SER A 425 -8.78 5.68 11.21
CA SER A 425 -7.41 5.17 11.29
C SER A 425 -6.40 6.25 11.68
N THR A 426 -5.46 5.87 12.55
CA THR A 426 -4.29 6.66 12.95
C THR A 426 -2.99 5.92 12.62
N ASP A 427 -3.04 4.93 11.71
CA ASP A 427 -1.90 4.10 11.35
C ASP A 427 -0.98 4.79 10.33
N ALA A 428 0.31 4.47 10.34
CA ALA A 428 1.22 4.85 9.26
C ALA A 428 0.86 4.11 7.97
N ILE A 429 0.60 4.85 6.90
CA ILE A 429 0.34 4.30 5.55
C ILE A 429 1.67 4.04 4.85
N ASN A 430 1.84 2.86 4.25
CA ASN A 430 3.06 2.51 3.54
C ASN A 430 2.96 2.78 2.01
N GLY A 431 4.11 2.77 1.34
CA GLY A 431 4.19 3.10 -0.10
C GLY A 431 3.37 2.17 -1.01
N SER A 432 3.15 0.91 -0.64
CA SER A 432 2.32 -0.01 -1.45
C SER A 432 0.84 0.37 -1.47
N GLN A 433 0.34 0.99 -0.40
CA GLN A 433 -1.04 1.45 -0.28
C GLN A 433 -1.28 2.72 -1.11
N LEU A 434 -0.33 3.66 -1.03
CA LEU A 434 -0.35 4.85 -1.90
C LEU A 434 -0.24 4.45 -3.38
N TYR A 435 0.66 3.52 -3.71
CA TYR A 435 0.79 2.98 -5.07
C TYR A 435 -0.49 2.29 -5.56
N ALA A 436 -1.21 1.55 -4.70
CA ALA A 436 -2.50 0.98 -5.06
C ALA A 436 -3.54 2.07 -5.41
N VAL A 437 -3.62 3.15 -4.63
CA VAL A 437 -4.48 4.31 -4.96
C VAL A 437 -4.06 4.96 -6.27
N THR A 438 -2.76 5.20 -6.49
CA THR A 438 -2.24 5.71 -7.76
C THR A 438 -2.61 4.79 -8.93
N SER A 439 -2.48 3.47 -8.77
CA SER A 439 -2.79 2.47 -9.80
C SER A 439 -4.29 2.36 -10.12
N GLU A 440 -5.19 2.77 -9.23
CA GLU A 440 -6.62 2.91 -9.56
C GLU A 440 -6.90 4.23 -10.29
N VAL A 441 -6.30 5.34 -9.85
CA VAL A 441 -6.42 6.66 -10.50
C VAL A 441 -5.84 6.64 -11.93
N ASP A 442 -4.73 5.93 -12.15
CA ASP A 442 -4.05 5.80 -13.45
C ASP A 442 -4.87 5.05 -14.52
N LYS A 443 -5.94 4.33 -14.13
CA LYS A 443 -6.87 3.69 -15.08
C LYS A 443 -7.74 4.72 -15.82
N GLY A 444 -7.92 5.90 -15.22
CA GLY A 444 -8.68 6.98 -15.80
C GLY A 444 -10.20 6.75 -15.84
N VAL A 445 -10.89 7.68 -16.48
CA VAL A 445 -12.33 7.58 -16.78
C VAL A 445 -12.52 6.76 -18.06
N ALA A 446 -13.50 5.86 -18.05
CA ALA A 446 -13.87 5.08 -19.21
C ALA A 446 -15.13 5.64 -19.89
N TYR A 447 -15.07 5.73 -21.22
CA TYR A 447 -16.18 6.13 -22.07
C TYR A 447 -16.55 4.97 -23.00
N ALA A 448 -17.86 4.73 -23.18
CA ALA A 448 -18.35 3.94 -24.30
C ALA A 448 -18.38 4.82 -25.57
N GLY A 449 -18.12 4.22 -26.72
CA GLY A 449 -18.22 4.90 -28.03
C GLY A 449 -19.32 4.30 -28.90
N ASP A 450 -19.11 4.36 -30.21
CA ASP A 450 -19.76 3.49 -31.19
C ASP A 450 -18.65 2.76 -31.99
N VAL A 451 -18.81 1.47 -32.26
CA VAL A 451 -17.76 0.63 -32.86
C VAL A 451 -18.34 -0.29 -33.94
N LYS A 452 -17.88 -0.04 -35.18
CA LYS A 452 -18.44 -0.58 -36.43
C LYS A 452 -17.85 -1.94 -36.86
N ALA A 453 -17.28 -2.73 -35.95
CA ALA A 453 -16.56 -3.97 -36.29
C ALA A 453 -16.82 -5.11 -35.29
N ALA A 454 -17.38 -6.23 -35.80
CA ALA A 454 -17.82 -7.38 -35.01
C ALA A 454 -16.69 -8.20 -34.32
N ALA A 455 -15.43 -7.76 -34.41
CA ALA A 455 -14.26 -8.41 -33.81
C ALA A 455 -13.54 -7.53 -32.76
N ALA A 456 -14.07 -6.34 -32.45
CA ALA A 456 -13.49 -5.46 -31.44
C ALA A 456 -13.92 -5.88 -30.03
N ALA A 457 -12.96 -6.24 -29.17
CA ALA A 457 -13.22 -6.90 -27.88
C ALA A 457 -13.96 -6.05 -26.83
N ALA A 458 -14.02 -4.72 -26.98
CA ALA A 458 -14.87 -3.84 -26.19
C ALA A 458 -15.16 -2.52 -26.92
N ASN A 459 -16.40 -2.04 -26.87
CA ASN A 459 -16.77 -0.68 -27.26
C ASN A 459 -16.44 0.30 -26.11
N LYS A 460 -15.15 0.53 -25.86
CA LYS A 460 -14.67 1.28 -24.69
C LYS A 460 -13.31 1.94 -24.97
N PHE A 461 -13.15 3.21 -24.61
CA PHE A 461 -11.84 3.86 -24.49
C PHE A 461 -11.70 4.50 -23.10
N THR A 462 -10.46 4.66 -22.64
CA THR A 462 -10.13 5.31 -21.37
C THR A 462 -9.38 6.62 -21.61
N ARG A 463 -9.51 7.57 -20.67
CA ARG A 463 -8.69 8.78 -20.57
C ARG A 463 -8.27 9.01 -19.13
N LYS A 464 -6.98 9.24 -18.91
CA LYS A 464 -6.43 9.54 -17.58
C LYS A 464 -6.97 10.86 -17.04
N LEU A 465 -6.95 11.05 -15.72
CA LEU A 465 -7.27 12.34 -15.13
C LEU A 465 -6.29 13.41 -15.67
N GLY A 466 -6.84 14.50 -16.22
CA GLY A 466 -6.07 15.55 -16.91
C GLY A 466 -5.95 15.37 -18.43
N GLU A 467 -6.31 14.22 -19.02
CA GLU A 467 -6.35 14.07 -20.48
C GLU A 467 -7.61 14.71 -21.09
N GLN A 468 -7.43 15.47 -22.17
CA GLN A 468 -8.53 16.13 -22.87
C GLN A 468 -9.32 15.15 -23.75
N THR A 469 -10.63 15.05 -23.53
CA THR A 469 -11.55 14.29 -24.38
C THR A 469 -12.17 15.20 -25.44
N ASN A 470 -11.54 15.28 -26.61
CA ASN A 470 -12.10 15.96 -27.77
C ASN A 470 -13.26 15.15 -28.37
N ILE A 471 -14.47 15.72 -28.33
CA ILE A 471 -15.66 15.15 -28.97
C ILE A 471 -15.93 15.93 -30.25
N VAL A 472 -15.57 15.32 -31.38
CA VAL A 472 -15.79 15.83 -32.74
C VAL A 472 -16.67 14.85 -33.52
N GLY A 473 -17.52 15.35 -34.41
CA GLY A 473 -18.44 14.51 -35.18
C GLY A 473 -17.79 13.92 -36.44
N GLY A 474 -18.12 12.67 -36.76
CA GLY A 474 -18.21 12.27 -38.16
C GLY A 474 -17.59 10.93 -38.53
N VAL A 475 -16.30 10.92 -38.86
CA VAL A 475 -15.49 9.75 -39.30
C VAL A 475 -14.02 10.21 -39.45
N THR A 476 -13.05 9.29 -39.38
CA THR A 476 -11.60 9.59 -39.49
C THR A 476 -11.05 9.67 -40.93
N ASP A 477 -11.83 9.26 -41.92
CA ASP A 477 -11.48 9.33 -43.34
C ASP A 477 -12.05 10.62 -43.96
N THR A 478 -11.20 11.64 -44.08
CA THR A 478 -11.57 12.97 -44.58
C THR A 478 -12.07 12.98 -46.02
N SER A 479 -11.76 11.96 -46.83
CA SER A 479 -12.25 11.87 -48.22
C SER A 479 -13.74 11.55 -48.34
N LYS A 480 -14.35 11.05 -47.26
CA LYS A 480 -15.77 10.68 -47.18
C LYS A 480 -16.62 11.68 -46.39
N LEU A 481 -16.02 12.80 -45.97
CA LEU A 481 -16.73 13.85 -45.26
C LEU A 481 -17.28 14.89 -46.24
N THR A 482 -18.55 15.19 -46.10
CA THR A 482 -19.09 16.51 -46.48
C THR A 482 -19.11 17.36 -45.21
N ASP A 483 -18.40 18.48 -45.22
CA ASP A 483 -18.25 19.32 -44.02
C ASP A 483 -19.60 19.73 -43.42
N GLY A 484 -19.72 19.60 -42.10
CA GLY A 484 -20.75 20.28 -41.30
C GLY A 484 -22.07 19.55 -41.02
N ASN A 485 -22.38 18.40 -41.66
CA ASN A 485 -23.69 17.72 -41.50
C ASN A 485 -24.11 17.46 -40.04
N ILE A 486 -23.16 17.14 -39.15
CA ILE A 486 -23.36 17.04 -37.70
C ILE A 486 -22.35 17.96 -36.99
N GLY A 487 -22.85 19.04 -36.40
CA GLY A 487 -22.08 19.97 -35.58
C GLY A 487 -22.18 19.66 -34.09
N VAL A 488 -21.07 19.81 -33.37
CA VAL A 488 -21.00 19.73 -31.90
C VAL A 488 -20.62 21.11 -31.37
N VAL A 489 -21.49 21.73 -30.57
CA VAL A 489 -21.30 23.11 -30.08
C VAL A 489 -21.44 23.14 -28.56
N SER A 490 -20.36 23.44 -27.84
CA SER A 490 -20.40 23.64 -26.38
C SER A 490 -21.31 24.81 -26.02
N ASN A 491 -22.04 24.70 -24.90
CA ASN A 491 -22.75 25.84 -24.30
C ASN A 491 -21.83 26.78 -23.49
N GLY A 492 -20.56 26.43 -23.32
CA GLY A 492 -19.58 27.17 -22.52
C GLY A 492 -19.53 26.80 -21.04
N THR A 493 -20.33 25.83 -20.57
CA THR A 493 -20.38 25.38 -19.17
C THR A 493 -20.20 23.88 -19.00
N ASP A 494 -21.13 23.09 -19.56
CA ASP A 494 -21.38 21.71 -19.13
C ASP A 494 -22.04 20.80 -20.19
N THR A 495 -22.60 21.35 -21.28
CA THR A 495 -23.27 20.57 -22.33
C THR A 495 -22.67 20.76 -23.71
N LEU A 496 -22.73 19.70 -24.52
CA LEU A 496 -22.39 19.71 -25.94
C LEU A 496 -23.67 19.57 -26.76
N ASN A 497 -24.04 20.62 -27.48
CA ASN A 497 -25.21 20.62 -28.35
C ASN A 497 -24.87 19.90 -29.66
N ILE A 498 -25.46 18.74 -29.90
CA ILE A 498 -25.43 18.05 -31.19
C ILE A 498 -26.50 18.68 -32.09
N LYS A 499 -26.12 19.12 -33.30
CA LYS A 499 -27.01 19.80 -34.25
C LYS A 499 -26.77 19.28 -35.67
N LEU A 500 -27.81 19.26 -36.49
CA LEU A 500 -27.65 19.08 -37.94
C LEU A 500 -27.18 20.38 -38.61
N ALA A 501 -26.56 20.26 -39.78
CA ALA A 501 -26.45 21.37 -40.73
C ALA A 501 -27.84 21.93 -41.10
N LYS A 502 -27.88 23.20 -41.53
CA LYS A 502 -29.08 23.76 -42.18
C LYS A 502 -29.30 23.13 -43.56
N ASP A 503 -28.22 22.97 -44.30
CA ASP A 503 -28.16 22.37 -45.63
C ASP A 503 -27.52 20.98 -45.50
N VAL A 504 -28.34 19.93 -45.50
CA VAL A 504 -27.89 18.55 -45.28
C VAL A 504 -27.46 17.92 -46.60
N LYS A 505 -26.17 17.60 -46.75
CA LYS A 505 -25.61 17.01 -47.97
C LYS A 505 -25.42 15.49 -47.79
N VAL A 506 -26.29 14.69 -48.40
CA VAL A 506 -26.25 13.22 -48.33
C VAL A 506 -26.51 12.60 -49.70
N ASP A 507 -25.96 11.40 -49.95
CA ASP A 507 -26.09 10.69 -51.23
C ASP A 507 -27.53 10.21 -51.51
N SER A 508 -28.31 9.98 -50.44
CA SER A 508 -29.74 9.68 -50.54
C SER A 508 -30.52 10.05 -49.27
N VAL A 509 -31.76 10.50 -49.45
CA VAL A 509 -32.77 10.60 -48.39
C VAL A 509 -33.87 9.57 -48.65
N THR A 510 -34.13 8.70 -47.69
CA THR A 510 -35.27 7.76 -47.71
C THR A 510 -36.34 8.21 -46.72
N ALA A 511 -37.53 8.53 -47.22
CA ALA A 511 -38.68 8.97 -46.45
C ALA A 511 -39.85 8.02 -46.70
N GLY A 512 -39.93 6.94 -45.92
CA GLY A 512 -40.84 5.83 -46.19
C GLY A 512 -40.53 5.19 -47.55
N ASN A 513 -41.53 5.12 -48.43
CA ASN A 513 -41.39 4.55 -49.77
C ASN A 513 -40.74 5.52 -50.79
N THR A 514 -40.44 6.76 -50.39
CA THR A 514 -39.82 7.78 -51.25
C THR A 514 -38.30 7.76 -51.09
N VAL A 515 -37.55 7.74 -52.19
CA VAL A 515 -36.09 7.95 -52.18
C VAL A 515 -35.71 9.09 -53.11
N ILE A 516 -34.99 10.07 -52.58
CA ILE A 516 -34.33 11.14 -53.31
C ILE A 516 -32.83 10.84 -53.31
N ASN A 517 -32.19 10.82 -54.48
CA ASN A 517 -30.74 10.60 -54.63
C ASN A 517 -30.22 11.23 -55.94
N ASN A 518 -28.95 10.97 -56.29
CA ASN A 518 -28.32 11.51 -57.50
C ASN A 518 -29.01 11.15 -58.83
N ASN A 519 -29.89 10.14 -58.86
CA ASN A 519 -30.67 9.74 -60.03
C ASN A 519 -32.06 10.42 -60.09
N GLY A 520 -32.43 11.17 -59.04
CA GLY A 520 -33.68 11.94 -58.95
C GLY A 520 -34.63 11.48 -57.83
N LEU A 521 -35.93 11.46 -58.12
CA LEU A 521 -37.02 11.13 -57.19
C LEU A 521 -37.68 9.81 -57.57
N THR A 522 -37.71 8.87 -56.63
CA THR A 522 -38.47 7.62 -56.73
C THR A 522 -39.52 7.52 -55.62
N VAL A 523 -40.65 6.87 -55.89
CA VAL A 523 -41.69 6.58 -54.90
C VAL A 523 -42.23 5.17 -55.15
N GLY A 524 -42.16 4.30 -54.14
CA GLY A 524 -42.63 2.91 -54.25
C GLY A 524 -41.86 2.05 -55.26
N GLY A 525 -40.61 2.41 -55.56
CA GLY A 525 -39.78 1.77 -56.59
C GLY A 525 -39.93 2.38 -57.99
N ASN A 526 -41.02 3.11 -58.26
CA ASN A 526 -41.21 3.83 -59.52
C ASN A 526 -40.38 5.11 -59.55
N THR A 527 -39.74 5.42 -60.68
CA THR A 527 -38.93 6.64 -60.84
C THR A 527 -39.77 7.75 -61.48
N TYR A 528 -39.98 8.85 -60.75
CA TYR A 528 -40.89 9.93 -61.16
C TYR A 528 -40.18 11.17 -61.68
N VAL A 529 -38.99 11.50 -61.18
CA VAL A 529 -38.14 12.58 -61.69
C VAL A 529 -36.73 12.06 -61.86
N THR A 530 -36.09 12.45 -62.95
CA THR A 530 -34.67 12.19 -63.24
C THR A 530 -34.01 13.48 -63.74
N ASN A 531 -32.68 13.47 -63.86
CA ASN A 531 -31.91 14.53 -64.51
C ASN A 531 -32.33 14.79 -65.98
N ASN A 532 -33.02 13.82 -66.60
CA ASN A 532 -33.49 13.88 -67.99
C ASN A 532 -34.98 14.26 -68.10
N GLY A 533 -35.69 14.49 -66.99
CA GLY A 533 -37.10 14.91 -66.98
C GLY A 533 -38.02 14.08 -66.08
N ILE A 534 -39.33 14.33 -66.21
CA ILE A 534 -40.41 13.72 -65.42
C ILE A 534 -40.93 12.46 -66.13
N ASN A 535 -41.09 11.37 -65.39
CA ASN A 535 -41.77 10.16 -65.82
C ASN A 535 -43.05 9.97 -64.99
N ALA A 536 -44.22 10.04 -65.63
CA ALA A 536 -45.50 9.85 -64.95
C ALA A 536 -45.81 8.38 -64.60
N ASN A 537 -45.00 7.41 -65.05
CA ASN A 537 -45.23 5.96 -64.86
C ASN A 537 -46.64 5.54 -65.31
N ASN A 538 -47.04 5.99 -66.50
CA ASN A 538 -48.35 5.81 -67.13
C ASN A 538 -49.56 6.36 -66.33
N ALA A 539 -49.36 7.06 -65.21
CA ALA A 539 -50.43 7.78 -64.51
C ALA A 539 -50.80 9.10 -65.23
N PRO A 540 -52.05 9.56 -65.15
CA PRO A 540 -52.44 10.87 -65.66
C PRO A 540 -51.76 12.01 -64.88
N ILE A 541 -51.11 12.94 -65.58
CA ILE A 541 -50.66 14.20 -64.99
C ILE A 541 -51.87 15.13 -64.90
N THR A 542 -52.44 15.28 -63.70
CA THR A 542 -53.60 16.15 -63.45
C THR A 542 -53.15 17.59 -63.12
N ASN A 543 -54.11 18.53 -63.13
CA ASN A 543 -53.90 19.96 -62.82
C ASN A 543 -52.90 20.70 -63.73
N VAL A 544 -52.65 20.20 -64.95
CA VAL A 544 -51.87 20.90 -65.98
C VAL A 544 -52.68 22.07 -66.54
N ALA A 545 -52.15 23.29 -66.40
CA ALA A 545 -52.74 24.51 -66.98
C ALA A 545 -52.70 24.46 -68.54
N SER A 546 -53.38 25.41 -69.20
CA SER A 546 -53.27 25.52 -70.67
C SER A 546 -51.83 25.89 -71.05
N GLY A 547 -51.28 25.23 -72.07
CA GLY A 547 -49.92 25.52 -72.56
C GLY A 547 -49.80 26.91 -73.20
N GLY A 548 -50.91 27.53 -73.58
CA GLY A 548 -50.95 28.84 -74.24
C GLY A 548 -50.37 28.80 -75.65
N THR A 549 -49.46 29.73 -75.94
CA THR A 549 -48.74 29.85 -77.22
C THR A 549 -47.23 29.65 -77.02
N THR A 550 -46.84 28.77 -76.12
CA THR A 550 -45.44 28.48 -75.79
C THR A 550 -45.19 26.99 -76.03
N ASP A 551 -44.49 26.68 -77.11
CA ASP A 551 -44.36 25.32 -77.65
C ASP A 551 -43.69 24.31 -76.70
N SER A 552 -42.96 24.79 -75.68
CA SER A 552 -42.34 23.97 -74.65
C SER A 552 -43.24 23.65 -73.45
N ASN A 553 -44.45 24.22 -73.37
CA ASN A 553 -45.40 23.93 -72.29
C ASN A 553 -46.18 22.64 -72.58
N ALA A 554 -46.48 21.87 -71.53
CA ALA A 554 -47.36 20.71 -71.66
C ALA A 554 -48.80 21.16 -71.99
N ALA A 555 -49.25 20.88 -73.21
CA ALA A 555 -50.63 21.11 -73.64
C ALA A 555 -51.59 20.23 -72.83
N ASN A 556 -52.69 20.81 -72.34
CA ASN A 556 -53.73 20.05 -71.65
C ASN A 556 -54.86 19.62 -72.61
N ILE A 557 -55.79 18.80 -72.13
CA ILE A 557 -56.89 18.27 -72.97
C ILE A 557 -57.84 19.36 -73.53
N GLY A 558 -57.83 20.57 -72.97
CA GLY A 558 -58.54 21.73 -73.51
C GLY A 558 -57.83 22.34 -74.73
N ASP A 559 -56.50 22.30 -74.76
CA ASP A 559 -55.70 22.82 -75.88
C ASP A 559 -55.83 21.90 -77.11
N VAL A 560 -55.73 20.58 -76.91
CA VAL A 560 -55.94 19.57 -77.97
C VAL A 560 -57.36 19.69 -78.57
N LYS A 561 -58.37 19.96 -77.74
CA LYS A 561 -59.75 20.19 -78.20
C LYS A 561 -59.93 21.45 -79.05
N LYS A 562 -59.09 22.48 -78.87
CA LYS A 562 -59.09 23.66 -79.78
C LYS A 562 -58.48 23.31 -81.13
N ALA A 563 -57.36 22.58 -81.15
CA ALA A 563 -56.67 22.22 -82.39
C ALA A 563 -57.56 21.38 -83.34
N ALA A 564 -58.34 20.46 -82.80
CA ALA A 564 -59.20 19.56 -83.59
C ALA A 564 -60.36 20.26 -84.35
N ALA A 565 -60.69 21.52 -84.02
CA ALA A 565 -61.87 22.21 -84.57
C ALA A 565 -61.62 22.95 -85.90
N GLY A 566 -60.38 22.98 -86.41
CA GLY A 566 -59.93 23.98 -87.40
C GLY A 566 -60.03 23.65 -88.91
N ALA A 567 -60.55 22.49 -89.33
CA ALA A 567 -60.32 21.98 -90.70
C ALA A 567 -61.59 21.62 -91.51
N LYS A 568 -62.13 22.54 -92.32
CA LYS A 568 -63.20 22.28 -93.33
C LYS A 568 -63.24 23.36 -94.45
N ALA A 569 -63.80 23.05 -95.64
CA ALA A 569 -63.85 23.93 -96.82
C ALA A 569 -65.16 23.81 -97.66
N THR A 570 -65.35 24.65 -98.71
CA THR A 570 -66.64 24.87 -99.44
C THR A 570 -66.47 25.36 -100.90
N VAL A 571 -67.46 25.15 -101.80
CA VAL A 571 -67.46 25.55 -103.24
C VAL A 571 -68.88 25.91 -103.77
N THR A 572 -69.02 26.77 -104.81
CA THR A 572 -70.30 27.11 -105.51
C THR A 572 -70.12 27.41 -107.02
N GLY A 573 -71.19 27.31 -107.85
CA GLY A 573 -71.19 27.56 -109.31
C GLY A 573 -72.61 27.71 -109.92
N ALA A 574 -72.77 28.19 -111.17
CA ALA A 574 -74.05 28.78 -111.62
C ALA A 574 -74.54 28.60 -113.10
N LYS A 575 -75.87 28.68 -113.23
CA LYS A 575 -76.74 29.12 -114.36
C LYS A 575 -76.75 28.39 -115.71
N GLN A 576 -75.69 27.72 -116.17
CA GLN A 576 -75.70 26.95 -117.44
C GLN A 576 -75.50 25.44 -117.27
N ALA A 577 -75.43 24.96 -116.02
CA ALA A 577 -75.53 23.54 -115.67
C ALA A 577 -76.26 23.40 -114.34
N THR A 578 -77.03 22.32 -114.20
CA THR A 578 -77.70 21.97 -112.94
C THR A 578 -76.80 21.05 -112.14
N VAL A 579 -76.53 21.41 -110.88
CA VAL A 579 -75.81 20.55 -109.92
C VAL A 579 -76.82 20.07 -108.90
N THR A 580 -76.89 18.75 -108.69
CA THR A 580 -77.65 18.13 -107.60
C THR A 580 -76.74 17.23 -106.79
N SER A 581 -76.86 17.31 -105.47
CA SER A 581 -76.03 16.59 -104.50
C SER A 581 -76.86 15.55 -103.78
N THR A 582 -76.28 14.38 -103.55
CA THR A 582 -76.84 13.38 -102.63
C THR A 582 -75.82 13.15 -101.51
N VAL A 583 -76.29 13.02 -100.27
CA VAL A 583 -75.46 12.84 -99.09
C VAL A 583 -75.56 11.39 -98.65
N ASP A 584 -74.42 10.72 -98.42
CA ASP A 584 -74.44 9.44 -97.71
C ASP A 584 -74.50 9.69 -96.20
N VAL A 585 -75.44 9.01 -95.55
CA VAL A 585 -75.71 9.13 -94.11
C VAL A 585 -74.83 8.23 -93.24
N ALA A 586 -73.96 7.41 -93.84
CA ALA A 586 -73.04 6.53 -93.11
C ALA A 586 -71.73 7.22 -92.66
N ASP A 587 -71.15 8.10 -93.48
CA ASP A 587 -69.83 8.72 -93.23
C ASP A 587 -69.81 10.26 -93.38
N GLY A 588 -70.90 10.87 -93.87
CA GLY A 588 -71.11 12.33 -93.84
C GLY A 588 -70.36 13.12 -94.91
N HIS A 589 -69.93 12.49 -96.01
CA HIS A 589 -69.44 13.18 -97.20
C HIS A 589 -70.57 13.47 -98.23
N THR A 590 -70.27 14.26 -99.26
CA THR A 590 -71.25 14.68 -100.28
C THR A 590 -70.61 14.72 -101.67
N ASP A 591 -71.21 14.00 -102.62
CA ASP A 591 -70.79 13.96 -104.03
C ASP A 591 -71.62 14.91 -104.94
N TYR A 592 -71.02 15.30 -106.08
CA TYR A 592 -71.56 16.30 -107.02
C TYR A 592 -71.23 15.94 -108.50
N VAL A 593 -72.19 16.09 -109.44
CA VAL A 593 -72.09 15.65 -110.86
C VAL A 593 -72.67 16.70 -111.86
N VAL A 594 -72.19 16.77 -113.12
CA VAL A 594 -72.47 17.83 -114.14
C VAL A 594 -72.36 17.32 -115.63
N SER A 595 -73.17 17.77 -116.63
CA SER A 595 -73.18 17.23 -118.07
C SER A 595 -73.84 18.12 -119.20
N ALA A 596 -73.70 17.79 -120.53
CA ALA A 596 -74.20 18.52 -121.76
C ALA A 596 -74.39 17.65 -123.08
N THR A 597 -74.77 18.17 -124.31
CA THR A 597 -75.51 17.41 -125.40
C THR A 597 -75.26 17.61 -126.98
N LYS A 598 -75.50 16.55 -127.84
CA LYS A 598 -75.94 16.39 -129.31
C LYS A 598 -75.02 16.35 -130.63
N THR A 599 -75.33 15.46 -131.66
CA THR A 599 -75.32 15.56 -133.22
C THR A 599 -75.10 14.19 -134.07
N THR A 600 -75.19 14.09 -135.45
CA THR A 600 -75.56 12.87 -136.33
C THR A 600 -74.91 12.61 -137.78
N LEU A 601 -75.09 11.43 -138.50
CA LEU A 601 -75.17 11.18 -140.03
C LEU A 601 -75.38 9.67 -140.59
N ALA A 602 -75.40 9.38 -141.95
CA ALA A 602 -75.93 8.11 -142.65
C ALA A 602 -75.20 7.51 -143.95
N ALA A 603 -75.82 6.59 -144.77
CA ALA A 603 -75.18 5.64 -145.77
C ALA A 603 -75.90 5.32 -147.16
N GLU A 604 -75.36 4.43 -148.03
CA GLU A 604 -75.76 4.12 -149.45
C GLU A 604 -75.96 2.58 -149.79
N ALA A 605 -76.36 2.20 -151.03
CA ALA A 605 -76.96 0.90 -151.40
C ALA A 605 -76.20 0.02 -152.43
N GLY A 606 -76.44 -1.30 -152.40
CA GLY A 606 -76.00 -2.29 -153.40
C GLY A 606 -74.74 -3.10 -153.06
N GLY A 607 -73.97 -2.67 -152.05
CA GLY A 607 -72.83 -3.42 -151.53
C GLY A 607 -73.21 -4.57 -150.59
N LYS A 608 -72.24 -5.41 -150.22
CA LYS A 608 -72.40 -6.58 -149.33
C LYS A 608 -72.59 -6.25 -147.83
N VAL A 609 -73.01 -5.03 -147.50
CA VAL A 609 -73.11 -4.52 -146.12
C VAL A 609 -74.45 -3.82 -145.92
N SER A 610 -75.15 -4.15 -144.83
CA SER A 610 -76.38 -3.45 -144.40
C SER A 610 -76.13 -2.61 -143.15
N VAL A 611 -76.72 -1.42 -143.08
CA VAL A 611 -76.82 -0.59 -141.87
C VAL A 611 -78.25 -0.65 -141.32
N THR A 612 -78.43 -0.71 -140.01
CA THR A 612 -79.76 -0.56 -139.38
C THR A 612 -79.65 0.28 -138.09
N GLY A 613 -80.60 1.21 -137.91
CA GLY A 613 -80.63 2.12 -136.75
C GLY A 613 -81.35 1.53 -135.55
N GLY A 614 -80.79 1.78 -134.35
CA GLY A 614 -81.40 1.48 -133.06
C GLY A 614 -81.98 2.73 -132.37
N THR A 615 -82.65 2.51 -131.24
CA THR A 615 -83.19 3.56 -130.37
C THR A 615 -82.15 4.12 -129.40
N GLU A 616 -82.35 5.37 -128.98
CA GLU A 616 -81.56 6.06 -127.96
C GLU A 616 -81.65 5.35 -126.59
N ASP A 617 -80.50 5.17 -125.93
CA ASP A 617 -80.44 4.59 -124.58
C ASP A 617 -80.48 5.65 -123.47
N ALA A 618 -80.58 5.21 -122.22
CA ALA A 618 -80.67 6.09 -121.06
C ALA A 618 -79.43 6.98 -120.82
N ASN A 619 -78.33 6.74 -121.56
CA ASN A 619 -77.05 7.43 -121.43
C ASN A 619 -76.76 8.39 -122.60
N GLY A 620 -77.70 8.55 -123.54
CA GLY A 620 -77.64 9.58 -124.59
C GLY A 620 -76.74 9.23 -125.78
N VAL A 621 -76.61 7.95 -126.12
CA VAL A 621 -75.86 7.49 -127.30
C VAL A 621 -76.77 6.78 -128.30
N ILE A 622 -76.58 7.08 -129.59
CA ILE A 622 -77.12 6.31 -130.73
C ILE A 622 -75.96 6.03 -131.69
N ALA A 623 -75.67 4.76 -131.95
CA ALA A 623 -74.71 4.32 -132.96
C ALA A 623 -75.16 3.00 -133.61
N TYR A 624 -74.59 2.65 -134.77
CA TYR A 624 -75.24 1.80 -135.77
C TYR A 624 -74.56 0.43 -135.94
N THR A 625 -75.37 -0.60 -136.21
CA THR A 625 -74.86 -1.95 -136.49
C THR A 625 -74.62 -2.14 -138.00
N VAL A 626 -73.50 -2.77 -138.36
CA VAL A 626 -73.14 -3.18 -139.72
C VAL A 626 -72.81 -4.67 -139.79
N GLY A 627 -73.22 -5.35 -140.87
CA GLY A 627 -73.04 -6.79 -141.02
C GLY A 627 -72.94 -7.28 -142.47
N LEU A 628 -72.27 -8.43 -142.65
CA LEU A 628 -72.06 -9.14 -143.92
C LEU A 628 -73.11 -10.25 -144.13
N ASP A 629 -73.34 -10.61 -145.40
CA ASP A 629 -74.37 -11.56 -145.83
C ASP A 629 -74.14 -13.04 -145.42
N ALA A 630 -75.21 -13.84 -145.53
CA ALA A 630 -75.21 -15.27 -145.17
C ALA A 630 -74.34 -16.14 -146.10
N ALA A 631 -74.06 -15.71 -147.33
CA ALA A 631 -73.15 -16.44 -148.23
C ALA A 631 -71.70 -16.30 -147.74
N THR A 632 -71.33 -15.11 -147.28
CA THR A 632 -70.00 -14.79 -146.73
C THR A 632 -69.72 -15.57 -145.45
N LYS A 633 -70.75 -15.88 -144.64
CA LYS A 633 -70.64 -16.73 -143.43
C LYS A 633 -70.27 -18.20 -143.69
N THR A 634 -70.27 -18.68 -144.93
CA THR A 634 -69.99 -20.10 -145.26
C THR A 634 -68.53 -20.35 -145.67
N ALA A 635 -67.77 -19.30 -146.00
CA ALA A 635 -66.50 -19.42 -146.73
C ALA A 635 -65.22 -19.52 -145.86
N ILE A 636 -65.30 -19.35 -144.53
CA ILE A 636 -64.13 -19.47 -143.62
C ILE A 636 -64.46 -20.45 -142.47
N ASN A 637 -64.83 -21.67 -142.85
CA ASN A 637 -64.61 -22.85 -142.02
C ASN A 637 -63.22 -23.43 -142.34
N ASN A 638 -62.58 -24.02 -141.33
CA ASN A 638 -61.27 -24.72 -141.33
C ASN A 638 -60.00 -23.83 -141.29
N ILE A 639 -59.01 -24.33 -140.51
CA ILE A 639 -57.76 -23.68 -140.07
C ILE A 639 -58.04 -22.56 -139.03
N GLY A 640 -57.93 -22.75 -137.70
CA GLY A 640 -57.26 -23.78 -136.88
C GLY A 640 -55.85 -23.33 -136.46
N GLY A 641 -55.37 -23.41 -135.21
CA GLY A 641 -55.88 -23.87 -133.90
C GLY A 641 -54.72 -23.71 -132.86
N GLY A 642 -54.79 -24.03 -131.55
CA GLY A 642 -55.85 -24.40 -130.60
C GLY A 642 -55.59 -23.64 -129.28
N THR A 643 -55.72 -24.13 -128.04
CA THR A 643 -56.22 -25.40 -127.45
C THR A 643 -56.42 -25.05 -125.95
N ILE A 644 -57.62 -25.05 -125.35
CA ILE A 644 -58.31 -26.21 -124.72
C ILE A 644 -57.43 -26.83 -123.59
N ALA A 645 -57.91 -26.99 -122.35
CA ALA A 645 -59.16 -27.68 -122.02
C ALA A 645 -60.02 -27.09 -120.88
N ALA A 646 -61.26 -27.59 -120.82
CA ALA A 646 -62.18 -27.48 -119.69
C ALA A 646 -62.41 -28.88 -119.08
N GLY A 647 -62.89 -28.94 -117.84
CA GLY A 647 -63.44 -30.17 -117.25
C GLY A 647 -62.44 -31.06 -116.50
N ASP A 648 -61.89 -30.58 -115.38
CA ASP A 648 -61.47 -31.49 -114.30
C ASP A 648 -61.76 -30.89 -112.90
N ASN A 649 -61.79 -31.77 -111.92
CA ASN A 649 -62.51 -31.69 -110.66
C ASN A 649 -61.73 -31.01 -109.53
N LYS A 650 -62.43 -30.15 -108.76
CA LYS A 650 -62.65 -30.23 -107.29
C LYS A 650 -63.23 -28.89 -106.77
N THR A 651 -64.48 -28.87 -106.29
CA THR A 651 -64.90 -29.02 -104.88
C THR A 651 -65.28 -27.64 -104.31
N VAL A 652 -66.52 -27.29 -103.92
CA VAL A 652 -67.58 -27.93 -103.11
C VAL A 652 -67.47 -27.61 -101.61
N THR A 653 -68.35 -26.69 -101.17
CA THR A 653 -68.92 -26.49 -99.80
C THR A 653 -68.01 -26.24 -98.60
N GLY A 654 -68.58 -25.64 -97.54
CA GLY A 654 -68.08 -25.82 -96.18
C GLY A 654 -68.50 -24.74 -95.18
N ASP A 655 -69.62 -24.92 -94.49
CA ASP A 655 -69.92 -24.20 -93.25
C ASP A 655 -68.88 -24.52 -92.14
N THR A 656 -68.87 -23.68 -91.10
CA THR A 656 -68.40 -23.99 -89.72
C THR A 656 -66.91 -23.75 -89.38
N VAL A 657 -66.65 -22.59 -88.77
CA VAL A 657 -65.77 -22.39 -87.58
C VAL A 657 -64.24 -22.69 -87.67
N ASN A 658 -63.47 -21.59 -87.71
CA ASN A 658 -62.20 -21.36 -86.97
C ASN A 658 -60.90 -22.11 -87.39
N THR A 659 -59.79 -21.55 -86.89
CA THR A 659 -58.50 -22.24 -86.57
C THR A 659 -57.44 -22.42 -87.69
N TYR A 660 -56.47 -21.48 -87.68
CA TYR A 660 -55.00 -21.69 -87.81
C TYR A 660 -54.32 -22.11 -89.15
N LEU A 661 -53.32 -21.28 -89.54
CA LEU A 661 -52.00 -21.65 -90.12
C LEU A 661 -51.98 -22.30 -91.55
N ASN A 662 -50.90 -22.33 -92.36
CA ASN A 662 -49.54 -21.72 -92.29
C ASN A 662 -48.84 -21.69 -93.68
N ASN A 663 -47.57 -21.23 -93.71
CA ASN A 663 -46.52 -21.49 -94.72
C ASN A 663 -46.65 -20.77 -96.08
N ASN A 664 -45.61 -20.18 -96.65
CA ASN A 664 -44.18 -20.52 -96.60
C ASN A 664 -43.34 -19.46 -95.86
N TYR A 665 -42.17 -19.69 -95.24
CA TYR A 665 -41.25 -20.83 -94.93
C TYR A 665 -40.31 -20.23 -93.83
N TYR A 666 -39.48 -20.86 -93.00
CA TYR A 666 -39.07 -22.23 -92.57
C TYR A 666 -38.12 -21.95 -91.34
N ASP A 667 -37.69 -22.82 -90.42
CA ASP A 667 -38.01 -24.17 -89.92
C ASP A 667 -37.01 -24.39 -88.73
N LYS A 668 -37.28 -25.04 -87.59
CA LYS A 668 -38.43 -25.86 -87.13
C LYS A 668 -38.77 -25.56 -85.64
N PRO A 669 -39.98 -25.06 -85.30
CA PRO A 669 -40.50 -25.10 -83.93
C PRO A 669 -41.27 -26.41 -83.65
N THR A 670 -41.46 -26.78 -82.36
CA THR A 670 -42.61 -27.49 -81.71
C THR A 670 -42.17 -28.22 -80.41
N MET A 671 -43.13 -28.65 -79.56
CA MET A 671 -42.97 -29.02 -78.13
C MET A 671 -42.75 -27.79 -77.22
N ASP A 672 -43.70 -26.87 -77.08
CA ASP A 672 -45.13 -27.01 -76.72
C ASP A 672 -45.41 -27.28 -75.22
N THR A 673 -45.65 -26.18 -74.51
CA THR A 673 -46.77 -25.96 -73.59
C THR A 673 -47.25 -27.10 -72.66
N LYS A 674 -46.58 -27.25 -71.51
CA LYS A 674 -47.15 -27.44 -70.16
C LYS A 674 -45.98 -27.37 -69.15
N LEU A 675 -46.15 -26.95 -67.91
CA LEU A 675 -47.36 -26.86 -67.10
C LEU A 675 -47.30 -25.64 -66.17
N GLY A 676 -48.36 -24.82 -66.18
CA GLY A 676 -48.66 -23.98 -65.03
C GLY A 676 -49.56 -24.77 -64.09
N ASP A 677 -48.98 -25.35 -63.03
CA ASP A 677 -49.72 -25.81 -61.85
C ASP A 677 -48.78 -26.02 -60.65
N LYS A 678 -49.34 -26.10 -59.44
CA LYS A 678 -48.58 -26.15 -58.18
C LYS A 678 -48.20 -27.58 -57.77
N ALA A 679 -47.20 -27.64 -56.87
CA ALA A 679 -46.68 -28.80 -56.15
C ALA A 679 -45.76 -29.75 -56.94
N ASN A 680 -44.65 -30.13 -56.31
CA ASN A 680 -43.60 -30.97 -56.89
C ASN A 680 -43.44 -32.24 -56.02
N THR A 681 -43.99 -33.35 -56.49
CA THR A 681 -43.85 -34.68 -55.87
C THR A 681 -43.94 -35.80 -56.92
N ASN A 682 -42.97 -36.72 -56.84
CA ASN A 682 -42.85 -38.00 -57.58
C ASN A 682 -42.25 -37.95 -59.01
N LEU A 683 -41.66 -39.07 -59.45
CA LEU A 683 -40.42 -39.08 -60.26
C LEU A 683 -40.35 -40.23 -61.32
N ASP A 684 -41.48 -40.67 -61.86
CA ASP A 684 -41.61 -42.00 -62.50
C ASP A 684 -41.31 -42.11 -64.02
N ASN A 685 -40.86 -41.04 -64.70
CA ASN A 685 -40.84 -40.98 -66.18
C ASN A 685 -39.45 -40.97 -66.86
N ILE A 686 -38.35 -41.33 -66.16
CA ILE A 686 -37.04 -41.58 -66.79
C ILE A 686 -36.94 -43.05 -67.26
N THR A 687 -36.45 -43.27 -68.48
CA THR A 687 -36.26 -44.62 -69.08
C THR A 687 -35.05 -45.35 -68.48
N ASN A 688 -35.04 -46.69 -68.55
CA ASN A 688 -34.01 -47.50 -67.88
C ASN A 688 -32.56 -47.15 -68.29
N ALA A 689 -32.30 -46.78 -69.56
CA ALA A 689 -30.96 -46.35 -69.99
C ALA A 689 -30.52 -45.03 -69.31
N GLY A 690 -31.44 -44.10 -69.07
CA GLY A 690 -31.16 -42.89 -68.29
C GLY A 690 -30.89 -43.20 -66.81
N LYS A 691 -31.56 -44.21 -66.24
CA LYS A 691 -31.27 -44.72 -64.90
C LYS A 691 -29.86 -45.33 -64.82
N THR A 692 -29.41 -46.03 -65.86
CA THR A 692 -28.04 -46.55 -65.94
C THR A 692 -27.01 -45.42 -65.88
N VAL A 693 -27.11 -44.40 -66.72
CA VAL A 693 -26.14 -43.27 -66.73
C VAL A 693 -26.09 -42.53 -65.38
N ILE A 694 -27.24 -42.38 -64.69
CA ILE A 694 -27.28 -41.76 -63.35
C ILE A 694 -26.70 -42.68 -62.27
N ASN A 695 -26.92 -44.00 -62.37
CA ASN A 695 -26.29 -44.99 -61.48
C ASN A 695 -24.76 -45.09 -61.71
N ASP A 696 -24.29 -44.94 -62.96
CA ASP A 696 -22.87 -44.97 -63.29
C ASP A 696 -22.12 -43.73 -62.75
N ILE A 697 -22.79 -42.57 -62.72
CA ILE A 697 -22.28 -41.37 -62.00
C ILE A 697 -22.24 -41.59 -60.48
N ALA A 698 -23.08 -42.48 -59.94
CA ALA A 698 -23.01 -42.90 -58.54
C ALA A 698 -22.00 -44.05 -58.28
N ALA A 699 -21.40 -44.63 -59.33
CA ALA A 699 -20.58 -45.84 -59.21
C ALA A 699 -19.10 -45.59 -58.86
N ASP A 700 -18.51 -44.43 -59.20
CA ASP A 700 -17.14 -44.11 -58.76
C ASP A 700 -16.78 -42.62 -58.62
N ALA A 701 -15.61 -42.38 -58.02
CA ALA A 701 -14.92 -41.09 -57.90
C ALA A 701 -15.40 -40.05 -56.85
N VAL A 702 -15.95 -40.48 -55.70
CA VAL A 702 -15.84 -39.67 -54.46
C VAL A 702 -14.39 -39.73 -53.95
N LYS A 703 -13.54 -38.79 -54.41
CA LYS A 703 -12.13 -38.72 -54.04
C LYS A 703 -11.92 -38.06 -52.68
N VAL A 704 -12.00 -38.84 -51.61
CA VAL A 704 -11.63 -38.38 -50.26
C VAL A 704 -10.10 -38.36 -50.12
N VAL A 705 -9.54 -37.20 -49.82
CA VAL A 705 -8.11 -37.02 -49.46
C VAL A 705 -8.00 -36.73 -47.96
N ASN A 706 -6.87 -37.11 -47.35
CA ASN A 706 -6.60 -36.81 -45.94
C ASN A 706 -6.62 -35.30 -45.70
N GLY A 707 -7.39 -34.88 -44.70
CA GLY A 707 -7.39 -33.50 -44.23
C GLY A 707 -6.25 -33.24 -43.25
N LYS A 708 -6.04 -31.97 -42.90
CA LYS A 708 -5.05 -31.62 -41.88
C LYS A 708 -5.46 -32.23 -40.53
N ASN A 709 -4.66 -33.19 -40.05
CA ASN A 709 -4.92 -34.03 -38.87
C ASN A 709 -6.05 -35.09 -39.00
N THR A 710 -6.56 -35.37 -40.21
CA THR A 710 -7.54 -36.45 -40.43
C THR A 710 -7.05 -37.46 -41.46
N THR A 711 -6.81 -38.69 -40.99
CA THR A 711 -6.47 -39.86 -41.80
C THR A 711 -7.73 -40.66 -42.11
N VAL A 712 -8.08 -40.77 -43.39
CA VAL A 712 -9.25 -41.52 -43.86
C VAL A 712 -8.81 -42.89 -44.33
N THR A 713 -9.26 -43.95 -43.65
CA THR A 713 -8.91 -45.34 -43.97
C THR A 713 -10.13 -46.03 -44.59
N PRO A 714 -10.05 -46.54 -45.83
CA PRO A 714 -11.16 -47.25 -46.45
C PRO A 714 -11.31 -48.66 -45.86
N GLY A 715 -12.55 -49.04 -45.57
CA GLY A 715 -12.98 -50.39 -45.22
C GLY A 715 -14.16 -50.82 -46.10
N THR A 716 -14.61 -52.05 -45.91
CA THR A 716 -15.84 -52.56 -46.55
C THR A 716 -16.60 -53.42 -45.56
N GLU A 717 -17.91 -53.22 -45.50
CA GLU A 717 -18.84 -54.07 -44.76
C GLU A 717 -19.93 -54.57 -45.71
N ASN A 718 -20.30 -55.84 -45.58
CA ASN A 718 -21.37 -56.46 -46.37
C ASN A 718 -22.71 -56.32 -45.63
N GLY A 719 -23.53 -55.36 -46.08
CA GLY A 719 -24.94 -55.29 -45.71
C GLY A 719 -25.80 -56.21 -46.58
N ALA A 720 -27.04 -56.47 -46.15
CA ALA A 720 -27.97 -57.34 -46.87
C ALA A 720 -28.33 -56.87 -48.30
N ASN A 721 -28.05 -55.60 -48.64
CA ASN A 721 -28.28 -55.01 -49.96
C ASN A 721 -26.98 -54.75 -50.76
N GLY A 722 -25.84 -55.33 -50.35
CA GLY A 722 -24.56 -55.25 -51.07
C GLY A 722 -23.41 -54.64 -50.26
N THR A 723 -22.23 -54.63 -50.88
CA THR A 723 -20.98 -54.15 -50.27
C THR A 723 -20.94 -52.62 -50.19
N VAL A 724 -20.83 -52.07 -48.99
CA VAL A 724 -20.72 -50.62 -48.77
C VAL A 724 -19.26 -50.23 -48.54
N LYS A 725 -18.75 -49.24 -49.29
CA LYS A 725 -17.45 -48.59 -49.01
C LYS A 725 -17.60 -47.75 -47.73
N THR A 726 -17.14 -48.25 -46.60
CA THR A 726 -17.12 -47.52 -45.32
C THR A 726 -15.77 -46.80 -45.16
N TYR A 727 -15.78 -45.57 -44.64
CA TYR A 727 -14.55 -44.78 -44.47
C TYR A 727 -14.35 -44.42 -43.00
N ALA A 728 -13.34 -45.01 -42.37
CA ALA A 728 -12.95 -44.69 -41.00
C ALA A 728 -12.13 -43.39 -40.99
N VAL A 729 -12.72 -42.30 -40.51
CA VAL A 729 -12.05 -41.00 -40.35
C VAL A 729 -11.41 -40.92 -38.97
N ASN A 730 -10.14 -41.31 -38.87
CA ASN A 730 -9.37 -41.22 -37.64
C ASN A 730 -8.71 -39.83 -37.54
N VAL A 731 -8.87 -39.17 -36.40
CA VAL A 731 -8.26 -37.86 -36.12
C VAL A 731 -6.95 -38.08 -35.37
N SER A 732 -5.82 -37.64 -35.92
CA SER A 732 -4.51 -37.73 -35.28
C SER A 732 -3.60 -36.59 -35.72
N GLY A 733 -2.90 -35.96 -34.77
CA GLY A 733 -2.07 -34.79 -35.00
C GLY A 733 -2.47 -33.56 -34.18
N ASN A 734 -1.87 -32.41 -34.49
CA ASN A 734 -2.05 -31.16 -33.76
C ASN A 734 -3.31 -30.42 -34.24
N LEU A 735 -4.38 -30.49 -33.45
CA LEU A 735 -5.75 -29.99 -33.74
C LEU A 735 -5.90 -28.46 -33.90
N THR A 736 -4.80 -27.70 -33.99
CA THR A 736 -4.82 -26.25 -34.23
C THR A 736 -5.59 -25.88 -35.51
N GLY A 737 -6.79 -25.34 -35.29
CA GLY A 737 -7.74 -24.93 -36.34
C GLY A 737 -9.18 -25.40 -36.10
N ILE A 738 -9.42 -26.38 -35.23
CA ILE A 738 -10.78 -26.81 -34.86
C ILE A 738 -11.37 -25.81 -33.84
N THR A 739 -12.50 -25.19 -34.19
CA THR A 739 -13.17 -24.17 -33.37
C THR A 739 -14.22 -24.72 -32.41
N SER A 740 -14.71 -25.94 -32.62
CA SER A 740 -15.58 -26.66 -31.68
C SER A 740 -15.48 -28.18 -31.86
N ILE A 741 -15.69 -28.92 -30.78
CA ILE A 741 -15.84 -30.38 -30.77
C ILE A 741 -17.16 -30.68 -30.06
N SER A 742 -18.04 -31.44 -30.72
CA SER A 742 -19.37 -31.80 -30.23
C SER A 742 -19.64 -33.28 -30.48
N ASN A 743 -20.38 -33.92 -29.58
CA ASN A 743 -20.79 -35.32 -29.69
C ASN A 743 -22.32 -35.51 -29.76
N GLN A 744 -23.07 -34.45 -30.07
CA GLN A 744 -24.52 -34.54 -30.17
C GLN A 744 -24.94 -35.52 -31.29
N LYS A 745 -25.72 -36.53 -30.91
CA LYS A 745 -26.38 -37.43 -31.86
C LYS A 745 -27.83 -37.01 -32.00
N THR A 746 -28.17 -36.34 -33.10
CA THR A 746 -29.56 -35.98 -33.41
C THR A 746 -30.34 -37.23 -33.82
N ALA A 747 -31.37 -37.59 -33.05
CA ALA A 747 -32.32 -38.63 -33.46
C ALA A 747 -33.32 -38.05 -34.49
N PRO A 748 -33.93 -38.88 -35.37
CA PRO A 748 -34.92 -38.40 -36.36
C PRO A 748 -36.14 -37.69 -35.77
N SER A 749 -36.41 -37.86 -34.47
CA SER A 749 -37.45 -37.17 -33.70
C SER A 749 -37.10 -35.74 -33.24
N GLY A 750 -35.96 -35.19 -33.68
CA GLY A 750 -35.52 -33.83 -33.33
C GLY A 750 -35.03 -33.64 -31.89
N THR A 751 -34.99 -34.71 -31.09
CA THR A 751 -34.56 -34.67 -29.69
C THR A 751 -33.04 -34.78 -29.61
N THR A 752 -32.37 -33.78 -29.03
CA THR A 752 -30.91 -33.77 -28.86
C THR A 752 -30.52 -34.26 -27.47
N THR A 753 -29.60 -35.23 -27.42
CA THR A 753 -28.91 -35.63 -26.19
C THR A 753 -27.41 -35.67 -26.46
N GLY A 754 -26.65 -34.89 -25.67
CA GLY A 754 -25.20 -34.94 -25.67
C GLY A 754 -24.70 -36.06 -24.75
N ALA A 755 -23.67 -36.78 -25.18
CA ALA A 755 -22.99 -37.76 -24.32
C ALA A 755 -21.84 -37.09 -23.55
N LYS A 756 -21.16 -37.83 -22.66
CA LYS A 756 -19.93 -37.34 -22.00
C LYS A 756 -18.74 -37.40 -22.96
N ILE A 757 -18.18 -36.25 -23.35
CA ILE A 757 -16.85 -36.21 -23.98
C ILE A 757 -15.84 -36.66 -22.91
N THR A 758 -15.11 -37.73 -23.17
CA THR A 758 -14.18 -38.34 -22.21
C THR A 758 -12.78 -38.33 -22.81
N LEU A 759 -11.85 -37.59 -22.18
CA LEU A 759 -10.44 -37.56 -22.54
C LEU A 759 -9.72 -38.66 -21.73
N GLY A 760 -9.18 -39.66 -22.43
CA GLY A 760 -8.97 -40.99 -21.86
C GLY A 760 -7.53 -41.38 -21.52
N ASP A 761 -6.89 -40.70 -20.57
CA ASP A 761 -5.96 -41.32 -19.60
C ASP A 761 -5.74 -40.41 -18.37
N THR A 762 -5.11 -40.95 -17.32
CA THR A 762 -4.91 -40.28 -16.02
C THR A 762 -3.73 -39.29 -15.98
N THR A 763 -3.09 -38.99 -17.11
CA THR A 763 -1.93 -38.09 -17.22
C THR A 763 -2.17 -36.84 -18.09
N ASN A 764 -3.30 -36.76 -18.79
CA ASN A 764 -3.60 -35.63 -19.69
C ASN A 764 -3.93 -34.32 -18.97
N THR A 765 -3.16 -33.26 -19.26
CA THR A 765 -3.45 -31.88 -18.84
C THR A 765 -4.11 -31.07 -19.96
N VAL A 766 -5.27 -30.46 -19.72
CA VAL A 766 -5.93 -29.59 -20.69
C VAL A 766 -5.39 -28.15 -20.58
N ASN A 767 -4.52 -27.75 -21.51
CA ASN A 767 -4.05 -26.36 -21.62
C ASN A 767 -4.91 -25.58 -22.63
N VAL A 768 -5.66 -24.59 -22.14
CA VAL A 768 -6.56 -23.73 -22.95
C VAL A 768 -5.91 -22.43 -23.43
N GLY A 769 -4.58 -22.27 -23.29
CA GLY A 769 -3.82 -21.15 -23.88
C GLY A 769 -4.19 -19.77 -23.32
N GLY A 770 -4.77 -19.70 -22.12
CA GLY A 770 -5.27 -18.46 -21.51
C GLY A 770 -6.72 -18.11 -21.85
N ALA A 771 -7.43 -18.92 -22.66
CA ALA A 771 -8.86 -18.76 -22.87
C ALA A 771 -9.68 -19.13 -21.62
N GLN A 772 -10.87 -18.55 -21.48
CA GLN A 772 -11.79 -18.89 -20.39
C GLN A 772 -12.55 -20.18 -20.69
N ILE A 773 -12.69 -21.05 -19.70
CA ILE A 773 -13.62 -22.19 -19.74
C ILE A 773 -14.96 -21.70 -19.18
N ASN A 774 -16.01 -21.69 -20.00
CA ASN A 774 -17.35 -21.25 -19.63
C ASN A 774 -18.32 -22.43 -19.44
N ASN A 775 -19.48 -22.15 -18.83
CA ASN A 775 -20.55 -23.12 -18.57
C ASN A 775 -20.12 -24.38 -17.79
N VAL A 776 -19.07 -24.27 -16.96
CA VAL A 776 -18.67 -25.30 -16.00
C VAL A 776 -19.75 -25.38 -14.90
N ALA A 777 -20.44 -26.52 -14.81
CA ALA A 777 -21.39 -26.79 -13.74
C ALA A 777 -20.71 -26.86 -12.36
N ASP A 778 -21.48 -26.76 -11.29
CA ASP A 778 -20.95 -26.82 -9.92
C ASP A 778 -20.29 -28.19 -9.64
N GLY A 779 -18.99 -28.19 -9.42
CA GLY A 779 -18.22 -29.38 -9.02
C GLY A 779 -18.40 -29.71 -7.54
N GLN A 780 -18.25 -30.97 -7.14
CA GLN A 780 -18.43 -31.35 -5.74
C GLN A 780 -17.30 -30.79 -4.85
N VAL A 781 -17.60 -29.77 -4.03
CA VAL A 781 -16.66 -29.18 -3.07
C VAL A 781 -16.58 -30.05 -1.81
N ALA A 782 -15.82 -31.14 -1.89
CA ALA A 782 -15.62 -32.09 -0.79
C ALA A 782 -14.17 -32.58 -0.71
N ALA A 783 -13.74 -33.02 0.47
CA ALA A 783 -12.39 -33.56 0.69
C ALA A 783 -12.12 -34.77 -0.22
N GLY A 784 -11.05 -34.70 -1.02
CA GLY A 784 -10.67 -35.73 -1.99
C GLY A 784 -11.26 -35.58 -3.40
N SER A 785 -12.17 -34.63 -3.62
CA SER A 785 -12.78 -34.36 -4.94
C SER A 785 -11.75 -34.07 -6.04
N LYS A 786 -12.17 -34.32 -7.29
CA LYS A 786 -11.42 -34.08 -8.53
C LYS A 786 -12.21 -33.27 -9.56
N ASP A 787 -13.38 -32.76 -9.18
CA ASP A 787 -14.21 -31.95 -10.07
C ASP A 787 -13.60 -30.57 -10.29
N ALA A 788 -13.86 -29.98 -11.46
CA ALA A 788 -13.52 -28.58 -11.73
C ALA A 788 -14.51 -27.66 -11.01
N VAL A 789 -14.03 -26.82 -10.09
CA VAL A 789 -14.84 -25.77 -9.47
C VAL A 789 -14.98 -24.58 -10.41
N ASN A 790 -16.18 -23.98 -10.47
CA ASN A 790 -16.45 -22.84 -11.34
C ASN A 790 -16.25 -21.48 -10.63
N GLY A 791 -16.40 -20.39 -11.39
CA GLY A 791 -16.22 -19.04 -10.88
C GLY A 791 -17.25 -18.60 -9.83
N GLY A 792 -18.46 -19.18 -9.83
CA GLY A 792 -19.49 -18.95 -8.80
C GLY A 792 -19.09 -19.59 -7.49
N GLN A 793 -18.73 -20.87 -7.51
CA GLN A 793 -18.27 -21.60 -6.32
C GLN A 793 -17.02 -20.97 -5.69
N LEU A 794 -16.08 -20.48 -6.52
CA LEU A 794 -14.92 -19.73 -6.04
C LEU A 794 -15.30 -18.34 -5.49
N HIS A 795 -16.32 -17.69 -6.06
CA HIS A 795 -16.86 -16.44 -5.52
C HIS A 795 -17.56 -16.66 -4.16
N ASP A 796 -18.29 -17.75 -3.99
CA ASP A 796 -18.98 -18.07 -2.74
C ASP A 796 -17.99 -18.51 -1.64
N ALA A 797 -17.01 -19.34 -1.96
CA ALA A 797 -15.91 -19.66 -1.03
C ALA A 797 -15.12 -18.39 -0.63
N LYS A 798 -14.87 -17.47 -1.57
CA LYS A 798 -14.26 -16.17 -1.29
C LYS A 798 -15.15 -15.30 -0.41
N ASN A 799 -16.47 -15.23 -0.68
CA ASN A 799 -17.44 -14.51 0.15
C ASN A 799 -17.49 -15.10 1.56
N GLU A 800 -17.44 -16.43 1.70
CA GLU A 800 -17.46 -17.10 2.99
C GLU A 800 -16.20 -16.78 3.81
N VAL A 801 -15.01 -16.81 3.21
CA VAL A 801 -13.76 -16.40 3.85
C VAL A 801 -13.78 -14.92 4.24
N ILE A 802 -14.33 -14.04 3.40
CA ILE A 802 -14.46 -12.60 3.68
C ILE A 802 -15.47 -12.33 4.81
N ASN A 803 -16.62 -13.03 4.82
CA ASN A 803 -17.73 -12.74 5.73
C ASN A 803 -17.68 -13.52 7.06
N LYS A 804 -17.00 -14.68 7.12
CA LYS A 804 -16.82 -15.46 8.36
C LYS A 804 -15.44 -15.29 8.99
N GLY A 805 -14.46 -14.80 8.23
CA GLY A 805 -13.07 -14.65 8.65
C GLY A 805 -12.31 -15.98 8.76
N LEU A 806 -10.98 -15.90 8.77
CA LEU A 806 -10.12 -17.05 9.06
C LEU A 806 -10.11 -17.32 10.57
N ARG A 807 -10.86 -18.32 11.03
CA ARG A 807 -10.73 -18.84 12.40
C ARG A 807 -9.42 -19.61 12.52
N PHE A 808 -8.46 -19.03 13.24
CA PHE A 808 -7.32 -19.78 13.75
C PHE A 808 -7.69 -20.27 15.16
N ASP A 809 -8.14 -21.51 15.26
CA ASP A 809 -8.25 -22.18 16.56
C ASP A 809 -6.83 -22.50 17.05
N ALA A 810 -6.24 -21.55 17.78
CA ALA A 810 -5.06 -21.78 18.59
C ALA A 810 -5.45 -22.66 19.79
N ASP A 811 -4.49 -23.45 20.29
CA ASP A 811 -4.74 -24.60 21.18
C ASP A 811 -5.01 -24.20 22.65
N ASN A 812 -5.84 -23.17 22.88
CA ASN A 812 -6.32 -22.76 24.20
C ASN A 812 -7.73 -22.14 24.13
N ASN A 813 -8.66 -22.75 24.83
CA ASN A 813 -10.11 -22.58 24.66
C ASN A 813 -10.71 -21.36 25.41
N SER A 814 -10.16 -20.16 25.21
CA SER A 814 -10.66 -18.94 25.88
C SER A 814 -10.29 -17.62 25.20
N GLU A 815 -11.05 -17.21 24.19
CA GLU A 815 -11.79 -15.93 24.14
C GLU A 815 -12.56 -15.76 22.80
N LYS A 816 -13.57 -14.89 22.77
CA LYS A 816 -14.34 -14.56 21.56
C LYS A 816 -14.47 -13.05 21.38
N THR A 817 -13.87 -12.56 20.29
CA THR A 817 -14.32 -11.45 19.46
C THR A 817 -14.03 -11.84 18.03
#